data_AF-A0A1V6BFZ9-F1
#
_entry.id   AF-A0A1V6BFZ9-F1
#
_cell.length_a   1.000
_cell.length_b   1.000
_cell.length_c   1.000
_cell.angle_alpha   90.00
_cell.angle_beta   90.00
_cell.angle_gamma   90.00
#
_symmetry.space_group_name_H-M   'P 1'
#
loop_
_entity.id
_entity.type
_entity.pdbx_description
1 polymer ?
#
loop_
_entity_poly.entity_id
_entity_poly.type
_entity_poly.pdbx_seq_one_letter_code
_entity_poly.pdbx_strand_id
1 'polypeptide(L)'
;MNRFSLFLANIKKLAGVYVAGLVLLFAIRLFFMTRIFSWQEAGQFKSEIISAFVVGWRFDTMVLMYGLAIPLLLCLIALLFHSEKYHILINIFNMQYSKFMLFVFTFIGIVDVYYFNYFQSHINVLAFGLFEDDTAAVLKSVWTDYPVVKVLIALLIASFLIHRTVRRIFRNMHTDSSKKIPLAPLWSVIALGAFFLGMRGSVGTFPLQIDDSTVCDNSNVNLLPINGVFAIKEAFLMRSRQMSIDGNIAFLKNIGFGNVQSAVTTYFGKPATADPFEIYFDTTATDTATRPLPNVVFFLMESMSNNNLYYHSPTLNLYGALEKHLGKDIFLRNFLSSGNGTINSLEGIMVNTPITSLAQSEYNGIAYSSSVALPFLNAGYETTFITGGKFGWRNINEFIPHQYFQHVESKDNVMKEIPGATECEWGVYDQYLFDYVFKKLKEAKRPQMIFVLTTTNHTPFHLPDNYKPYPIKLTAEIRSKLLTDETMAVKNLTNLQYSNDCLGHFMDEIKASPLGNNTLVAATGDHNNLMLFDFSDKQLFFHRSVPFYCYIPDAYKPHVPLHEWGSHKDIFPTLINLSLPGSRYFNSGDNLFDTTSTPSNIFATDWMSMEAMNSSGAVKFGTEEKYFEWKENHLLAPTTTPSEDLKKLMTRARAHYAAMAYFIKNETVKHHKN
;
A
#
# COMPACT_ATOMS: atom_id res chain seq x y z
N MET A 1 13.10 54.34 16.27
CA MET A 1 12.73 53.66 15.01
C MET A 1 11.23 53.43 14.97
N ASN A 2 10.56 53.54 13.83
CA ASN A 2 9.15 53.14 13.71
C ASN A 2 9.08 51.60 13.73
N ARG A 3 8.45 51.02 14.76
CA ARG A 3 8.27 49.56 14.96
C ARG A 3 7.65 48.89 13.73
N PHE A 4 6.72 49.57 13.05
CA PHE A 4 6.07 49.06 11.84
C PHE A 4 7.03 49.02 10.64
N SER A 5 7.95 49.99 10.51
CA SER A 5 8.96 49.96 9.45
C SER A 5 9.93 48.79 9.62
N LEU A 6 10.32 48.47 10.86
CA LEU A 6 11.15 47.31 11.18
C LEU A 6 10.44 46.00 10.89
N PHE A 7 9.17 45.90 11.27
CA PHE A 7 8.33 44.76 10.93
C PHE A 7 8.24 44.56 9.42
N LEU A 8 7.91 45.60 8.65
CA LEU A 8 7.85 45.53 7.18
C LEU A 8 9.18 45.14 6.54
N ALA A 9 10.31 45.58 7.11
CA ALA A 9 11.62 45.16 6.63
C ALA A 9 11.88 43.66 6.86
N ASN A 10 11.44 43.11 8.00
CA ASN A 10 11.51 41.67 8.24
C ASN A 10 10.53 40.89 7.36
N ILE A 11 9.31 41.39 7.17
CA ILE A 11 8.35 40.82 6.21
C ILE A 11 8.94 40.78 4.80
N LYS A 12 9.64 41.83 4.35
CA LYS A 12 10.31 41.82 3.05
C LYS A 12 11.37 40.71 2.94
N LYS A 13 12.11 40.44 4.02
CA LYS A 13 13.07 39.32 4.07
C LYS A 13 12.34 37.97 4.01
N LEU A 14 11.27 37.81 4.78
CA LEU A 14 10.44 36.59 4.75
C LEU A 14 9.79 36.38 3.37
N ALA A 15 9.34 37.45 2.71
CA ALA A 15 8.85 37.40 1.33
C ALA A 15 9.96 36.98 0.34
N GLY A 16 11.20 37.43 0.56
CA GLY A 16 12.36 36.96 -0.19
C GLY A 16 12.63 35.46 0.02
N VAL A 17 12.51 34.96 1.25
CA VAL A 17 12.61 33.53 1.56
C VAL A 17 11.48 32.74 0.92
N TYR A 18 10.25 33.26 0.97
CA TYR A 18 9.09 32.67 0.31
C TYR A 18 9.32 32.52 -1.20
N VAL A 19 9.75 33.58 -1.90
CA VAL A 19 10.06 33.51 -3.33
C VAL A 19 11.17 32.50 -3.62
N ALA A 20 12.24 32.48 -2.80
CA ALA A 20 13.30 31.49 -2.95
C ALA A 20 12.80 30.06 -2.75
N GLY A 21 11.90 29.85 -1.78
CA GLY A 21 11.24 28.57 -1.53
C GLY A 21 10.33 28.14 -2.67
N LEU A 22 9.57 29.06 -3.27
CA LEU A 22 8.74 28.78 -4.43
C LEU A 22 9.58 28.31 -5.62
N VAL A 23 10.70 28.99 -5.91
CA VAL A 23 11.60 28.61 -7.00
C VAL A 23 12.18 27.20 -6.77
N LEU A 24 12.54 26.91 -5.52
CA LEU A 24 13.07 25.61 -5.12
C LEU A 24 12.02 24.49 -5.27
N LEU A 25 10.81 24.67 -4.73
CA LEU A 25 9.73 23.69 -4.83
C LEU A 25 9.27 23.51 -6.29
N PHE A 26 9.23 24.58 -7.07
CA PHE A 26 8.97 24.51 -8.51
C PHE A 26 10.03 23.68 -9.25
N ALA A 27 11.32 23.85 -8.92
CA ALA A 27 12.39 23.05 -9.52
C ALA A 27 12.27 21.56 -9.15
N ILE A 28 11.88 21.25 -7.91
CA ILE A 28 11.59 19.87 -7.48
C ILE A 28 10.40 19.31 -8.26
N ARG A 29 9.30 20.06 -8.40
CA ARG A 29 8.12 19.64 -9.19
C ARG A 29 8.49 19.40 -10.66
N LEU A 30 9.33 20.26 -11.24
CA LEU A 30 9.81 20.07 -12.62
C LEU A 30 10.61 18.78 -12.76
N PHE A 31 11.48 18.49 -11.79
CA PHE A 31 12.21 17.23 -11.76
C PHE A 31 11.26 16.04 -11.57
N PHE A 32 10.29 16.15 -10.66
CA PHE A 32 9.27 15.12 -10.43
C PHE A 32 8.45 14.80 -11.69
N MET A 33 8.08 15.82 -12.47
CA MET A 33 7.40 15.64 -13.76
C MET A 33 8.16 14.73 -14.72
N THR A 34 9.50 14.78 -14.73
CA THR A 34 10.32 13.90 -15.56
C THR A 34 10.35 12.44 -15.10
N ARG A 35 9.83 12.15 -13.89
CA ARG A 35 9.65 10.79 -13.37
C ARG A 35 8.27 10.23 -13.70
N ILE A 36 7.28 11.11 -13.89
CA ILE A 36 5.90 10.72 -14.20
C ILE A 36 5.67 10.61 -15.72
N PHE A 37 6.27 11.49 -16.52
CA PHE A 37 5.98 11.58 -17.96
C PHE A 37 7.23 11.46 -18.81
N SER A 38 7.13 10.70 -19.90
CA SER A 38 8.01 10.87 -21.05
C SER A 38 7.72 12.20 -21.77
N TRP A 39 8.69 12.70 -22.55
CA TRP A 39 8.50 13.92 -23.36
C TRP A 39 7.32 13.84 -24.32
N GLN A 40 7.00 12.65 -24.82
CA GLN A 40 5.90 12.42 -25.75
C GLN A 40 4.54 12.48 -25.03
N GLU A 41 4.43 11.85 -23.85
CA GLU A 41 3.20 11.88 -23.04
C GLU A 41 2.92 13.27 -22.49
N ALA A 42 3.94 13.97 -22.00
CA ALA A 42 3.78 15.36 -21.55
C ALA A 42 3.24 16.28 -22.66
N GLY A 43 3.56 15.97 -23.92
CA GLY A 43 3.04 16.67 -25.09
C GLY A 43 1.53 16.51 -25.29
N GLN A 44 0.92 15.44 -24.77
CA GLN A 44 -0.51 15.15 -24.88
C GLN A 44 -1.34 15.90 -23.83
N PHE A 45 -0.75 16.24 -22.67
CA PHE A 45 -1.44 16.86 -21.53
C PHE A 45 -0.96 18.29 -21.24
N LYS A 46 -0.56 19.07 -22.26
CA LYS A 46 0.08 20.38 -22.05
C LYS A 46 -0.75 21.34 -21.20
N SER A 47 -2.05 21.43 -21.48
CA SER A 47 -2.93 22.39 -20.79
C SER A 47 -3.20 21.98 -19.35
N GLU A 48 -3.36 20.69 -19.13
CA GLU A 48 -3.62 20.03 -17.88
C GLU A 48 -2.39 20.09 -16.98
N ILE A 49 -1.19 19.88 -17.54
CA ILE A 49 0.08 20.06 -16.85
C ILE A 49 0.24 21.53 -16.41
N ILE A 50 -0.03 22.51 -17.28
CA ILE A 50 0.02 23.93 -16.87
C ILE A 50 -0.95 24.17 -15.70
N SER A 51 -2.17 23.64 -15.78
CA SER A 51 -3.15 23.71 -14.70
C SER A 51 -2.61 23.08 -13.41
N ALA A 52 -1.98 21.90 -13.50
CA ALA A 52 -1.37 21.19 -12.39
C ALA A 52 -0.24 22.01 -11.73
N PHE A 53 0.58 22.71 -12.51
CA PHE A 53 1.61 23.62 -11.97
C PHE A 53 1.02 24.85 -11.29
N VAL A 54 -0.08 25.41 -11.81
CA VAL A 54 -0.80 26.54 -11.18
C VAL A 54 -1.42 26.11 -9.85
N VAL A 55 -2.08 24.95 -9.81
CA VAL A 55 -2.60 24.37 -8.57
C VAL A 55 -1.46 24.04 -7.62
N GLY A 56 -0.37 23.47 -8.13
CA GLY A 56 0.80 23.14 -7.33
C GLY A 56 1.46 24.35 -6.68
N TRP A 57 1.45 25.51 -7.35
CA TRP A 57 1.90 26.76 -6.73
C TRP A 57 1.09 27.12 -5.48
N ARG A 58 -0.20 26.77 -5.41
CA ARG A 58 -1.04 26.94 -4.20
C ARG A 58 -0.59 26.01 -3.08
N PHE A 59 -0.30 24.75 -3.37
CA PHE A 59 0.25 23.79 -2.40
C PHE A 59 1.63 24.23 -1.88
N ASP A 60 2.51 24.72 -2.76
CA ASP A 60 3.82 25.26 -2.39
C ASP A 60 3.69 26.48 -1.49
N THR A 61 2.75 27.37 -1.84
CA THR A 61 2.45 28.55 -1.04
C THR A 61 1.97 28.16 0.36
N MET A 62 1.04 27.21 0.46
CA MET A 62 0.54 26.72 1.74
C MET A 62 1.68 26.21 2.63
N VAL A 63 2.50 25.28 2.14
CA VAL A 63 3.58 24.69 2.96
C VAL A 63 4.64 25.73 3.35
N LEU A 64 4.96 26.69 2.47
CA LEU A 64 5.89 27.77 2.79
C LEU A 64 5.32 28.73 3.82
N MET A 65 4.03 29.08 3.75
CA MET A 65 3.40 29.94 4.75
C MET A 65 3.34 29.24 6.11
N TYR A 66 2.96 27.95 6.18
CA TYR A 66 3.04 27.19 7.43
C TYR A 66 4.48 27.12 7.96
N GLY A 67 5.47 26.86 7.10
CA GLY A 67 6.88 26.87 7.48
C GLY A 67 7.36 28.22 8.03
N LEU A 68 6.90 29.33 7.46
CA LEU A 68 7.26 30.70 7.84
C LEU A 68 6.43 31.27 9.01
N ALA A 69 5.48 30.51 9.57
CA ALA A 69 4.62 30.97 10.65
C ALA A 69 5.39 31.33 11.92
N ILE A 70 6.41 30.54 12.28
CA ILE A 70 7.27 30.83 13.44
C ILE A 70 8.09 32.11 13.22
N PRO A 71 8.84 32.28 12.10
CA PRO A 71 9.49 33.55 11.79
C PRO A 71 8.57 34.77 11.79
N LEU A 72 7.34 34.62 11.27
CA LEU A 72 6.34 35.68 11.29
C LEU A 72 5.90 36.03 12.71
N LEU A 73 5.61 35.02 13.54
CA LEU A 73 5.22 35.22 14.93
C LEU A 73 6.30 35.96 15.71
N LEU A 74 7.58 35.63 15.50
CA LEU A 74 8.69 36.36 16.10
C LEU A 74 8.77 37.81 15.59
N CYS A 75 8.46 38.07 14.32
CA CYS A 75 8.36 39.45 13.82
C CYS A 75 7.22 40.23 14.47
N LEU A 76 6.08 39.58 14.75
CA LEU A 76 4.96 40.17 15.48
C LEU A 76 5.34 40.46 16.94
N ILE A 77 6.00 39.52 17.61
CA ILE A 77 6.52 39.72 18.98
C ILE A 77 7.52 40.89 19.00
N ALA A 78 8.34 41.05 17.95
CA ALA A 78 9.27 42.17 17.83
C ALA A 78 8.58 43.55 17.83
N LEU A 79 7.29 43.64 17.48
CA LEU A 79 6.53 44.90 17.58
C LEU A 79 6.32 45.35 19.03
N LEU A 80 6.37 44.44 19.99
CA LEU A 80 6.15 44.72 21.41
C LEU A 80 7.39 45.29 22.09
N PHE A 81 8.58 44.94 21.62
CA PHE A 81 9.88 45.30 22.23
C PHE A 81 10.58 46.45 21.48
N HIS A 82 11.27 47.34 22.22
CA HIS A 82 11.98 48.51 21.66
C HIS A 82 13.48 48.31 21.46
N SER A 83 14.04 47.15 21.82
CA SER A 83 15.49 46.97 21.89
C SER A 83 16.07 46.39 20.60
N GLU A 84 17.09 47.07 20.06
CA GLU A 84 17.83 46.70 18.85
C GLU A 84 18.46 45.31 18.96
N LYS A 85 18.88 44.91 20.16
CA LYS A 85 19.43 43.58 20.44
C LYS A 85 18.44 42.47 20.09
N TYR A 86 17.15 42.64 20.42
CA TYR A 86 16.12 41.64 20.09
C TYR A 86 15.87 41.58 18.58
N HIS A 87 15.89 42.71 17.88
CA HIS A 87 15.74 42.71 16.42
C HIS A 87 16.89 41.99 15.71
N ILE A 88 18.13 42.16 16.19
CA ILE A 88 19.29 41.42 15.66
C ILE A 88 19.12 39.92 15.92
N LEU A 89 18.73 39.54 17.15
CA LEU A 89 18.54 38.14 17.51
C LEU A 89 17.45 37.47 16.67
N ILE A 90 16.30 38.13 16.48
CA ILE A 90 15.20 37.65 15.63
C ILE A 90 15.65 37.53 14.17
N ASN A 91 16.43 38.47 13.66
CA ASN A 91 16.94 38.41 12.30
C ASN A 91 17.93 37.25 12.09
N ILE A 92 18.82 37.00 13.07
CA ILE A 92 19.72 35.84 13.08
C ILE A 92 18.91 34.55 13.14
N PHE A 93 17.94 34.46 14.07
CA PHE A 93 17.07 33.30 14.18
C PHE A 93 16.32 33.03 12.87
N ASN A 94 15.62 34.03 12.32
CA ASN A 94 14.86 33.92 11.08
C ASN A 94 15.76 33.50 9.92
N MET A 95 16.99 34.00 9.84
CA MET A 95 17.97 33.59 8.84
C MET A 95 18.34 32.11 8.99
N GLN A 96 18.68 31.63 10.19
CA GLN A 96 19.09 30.24 10.39
C GLN A 96 17.89 29.28 10.23
N TYR A 97 16.74 29.64 10.79
CA TYR A 97 15.50 28.91 10.65
C TYR A 97 15.10 28.78 9.17
N SER A 98 15.18 29.87 8.38
CA SER A 98 14.85 29.82 6.95
C SER A 98 15.77 28.88 6.17
N LYS A 99 17.07 28.83 6.51
CA LYS A 99 18.00 27.86 5.90
C LYS A 99 17.61 26.43 6.25
N PHE A 100 17.35 26.17 7.53
CA PHE A 100 16.96 24.86 8.01
C PHE A 100 15.64 24.39 7.39
N MET A 101 14.61 25.24 7.41
CA MET A 101 13.31 24.96 6.82
C MET A 101 13.41 24.65 5.32
N LEU A 102 14.12 25.48 4.54
CA LEU A 102 14.30 25.22 3.11
C LEU A 102 15.12 23.94 2.86
N PHE A 103 16.13 23.65 3.69
CA PHE A 103 16.88 22.40 3.62
C PHE A 103 15.98 21.20 3.86
N VAL A 104 15.17 21.21 4.92
CA VAL A 104 14.23 20.14 5.26
C VAL A 104 13.20 19.94 4.14
N PHE A 105 12.63 21.02 3.61
CA PHE A 105 11.67 20.93 2.50
C PHE A 105 12.32 20.36 1.23
N THR A 106 13.57 20.74 0.94
CA THR A 106 14.33 20.16 -0.17
C THR A 106 14.57 18.67 0.04
N PHE A 107 15.02 18.29 1.24
CA PHE A 107 15.28 16.90 1.58
C PHE A 107 14.02 16.05 1.43
N ILE A 108 12.90 16.50 2.00
CA ILE A 108 11.60 15.84 1.86
C ILE A 108 11.19 15.73 0.39
N GLY A 109 11.30 16.80 -0.39
CA GLY A 109 10.95 16.77 -1.81
C GLY A 109 11.81 15.79 -2.61
N ILE A 110 13.10 15.66 -2.28
CA ILE A 110 13.98 14.65 -2.90
C ILE A 110 13.55 13.24 -2.49
N VAL A 111 13.29 13.01 -1.20
CA VAL A 111 12.82 11.70 -0.70
C VAL A 111 11.52 11.31 -1.38
N ASP A 112 10.56 12.23 -1.52
CA ASP A 112 9.27 12.00 -2.18
C ASP A 112 9.41 11.60 -3.65
N VAL A 113 10.33 12.23 -4.38
CA VAL A 113 10.63 11.84 -5.77
C VAL A 113 11.16 10.40 -5.86
N TYR A 114 12.04 10.00 -4.94
CA TYR A 114 12.58 8.64 -4.91
C TYR A 114 11.59 7.61 -4.36
N TYR A 115 10.71 8.04 -3.45
CA TYR A 115 9.59 7.25 -2.94
C TYR A 115 8.63 6.87 -4.08
N PHE A 116 8.31 7.84 -4.95
CA PHE A 116 7.49 7.59 -6.14
C PHE A 116 8.07 6.50 -7.05
N ASN A 117 9.39 6.43 -7.22
CA ASN A 117 9.99 5.39 -8.06
C ASN A 117 9.68 3.95 -7.59
N TYR A 118 9.39 3.76 -6.30
CA TYR A 118 9.09 2.44 -5.74
C TYR A 118 7.58 2.24 -5.57
N PHE A 119 6.89 3.23 -5.02
CA PHE A 119 5.48 3.11 -4.62
C PHE A 119 4.49 3.71 -5.63
N GLN A 120 4.95 4.29 -6.74
CA GLN A 120 4.14 4.99 -7.77
C GLN A 120 3.10 5.95 -7.19
N SER A 121 3.44 6.59 -6.07
CA SER A 121 2.61 7.53 -5.33
C SER A 121 3.49 8.51 -4.57
N HIS A 122 2.93 9.64 -4.15
CA HIS A 122 3.58 10.49 -3.15
C HIS A 122 3.71 9.76 -1.82
N ILE A 123 4.61 10.25 -0.95
CA ILE A 123 4.74 9.79 0.43
C ILE A 123 3.35 9.63 1.06
N ASN A 124 3.04 8.40 1.46
CA ASN A 124 1.78 8.02 2.07
C ASN A 124 2.06 7.19 3.33
N VAL A 125 1.05 6.50 3.86
CA VAL A 125 1.18 5.68 5.07
C VAL A 125 2.32 4.63 5.00
N LEU A 126 2.67 4.13 3.81
CA LEU A 126 3.71 3.11 3.68
C LEU A 126 5.10 3.64 4.07
N ALA A 127 5.32 4.97 4.07
CA ALA A 127 6.58 5.58 4.51
C ALA A 127 6.90 5.32 5.99
N PHE A 128 5.91 4.99 6.82
CA PHE A 128 6.14 4.58 8.21
C PHE A 128 6.79 3.19 8.31
N GLY A 129 6.77 2.39 7.24
CA GLY A 129 7.51 1.13 7.12
C GLY A 129 9.00 1.27 7.43
N LEU A 130 9.62 2.44 7.20
CA LEU A 130 11.01 2.70 7.58
C LEU A 130 11.31 2.39 9.07
N PHE A 131 10.34 2.65 9.94
CA PHE A 131 10.45 2.45 11.39
C PHE A 131 9.74 1.18 11.88
N GLU A 132 8.84 0.63 11.07
CA GLU A 132 7.95 -0.48 11.44
C GLU A 132 8.41 -1.83 10.90
N ASP A 133 9.14 -1.82 9.79
CA ASP A 133 9.87 -2.96 9.25
C ASP A 133 11.28 -3.03 9.86
N ASP A 134 12.11 -3.95 9.40
CA ASP A 134 13.52 -3.98 9.80
C ASP A 134 14.25 -2.77 9.21
N THR A 135 14.43 -1.73 10.04
CA THR A 135 15.10 -0.49 9.62
C THR A 135 16.48 -0.73 9.02
N ALA A 136 17.23 -1.74 9.49
CA ALA A 136 18.55 -2.04 8.92
C ALA A 136 18.42 -2.64 7.51
N ALA A 137 17.45 -3.53 7.29
CA ALA A 137 17.13 -4.05 5.97
C ALA A 137 16.66 -2.94 5.02
N VAL A 138 15.73 -2.09 5.45
CA VAL A 138 15.23 -0.96 4.66
C VAL A 138 16.38 -0.02 4.28
N LEU A 139 17.26 0.35 5.22
CA LEU A 139 18.40 1.21 4.93
C LEU A 139 19.41 0.56 3.99
N LYS A 140 19.57 -0.78 4.06
CA LYS A 140 20.41 -1.51 3.11
C LYS A 140 19.80 -1.44 1.70
N SER A 141 18.50 -1.66 1.55
CA SER A 141 17.78 -1.49 0.28
C SER A 141 17.90 -0.06 -0.24
N VAL A 142 17.77 0.96 0.63
CA VAL A 142 17.97 2.36 0.23
C VAL A 142 19.38 2.60 -0.33
N TRP A 143 20.40 2.01 0.30
CA TRP A 143 21.79 2.13 -0.14
C TRP A 143 22.07 1.41 -1.45
N THR A 144 21.45 0.26 -1.69
CA THR A 144 21.68 -0.57 -2.89
C THR A 144 20.86 -0.09 -4.09
N ASP A 145 19.62 0.33 -3.86
CA ASP A 145 18.64 0.54 -4.93
C ASP A 145 18.66 1.96 -5.45
N TYR A 146 19.18 2.91 -4.66
CA TYR A 146 19.19 4.32 -5.00
C TYR A 146 20.61 4.89 -5.06
N PRO A 147 20.84 5.93 -5.88
CA PRO A 147 22.16 6.56 -6.01
C PRO A 147 22.46 7.50 -4.82
N VAL A 148 22.47 6.99 -3.59
CA VAL A 148 22.55 7.75 -2.33
C VAL A 148 23.69 8.75 -2.35
N VAL A 149 24.88 8.38 -2.82
CA VAL A 149 26.04 9.30 -2.90
C VAL A 149 25.75 10.50 -3.80
N LYS A 150 25.13 10.29 -4.98
CA LYS A 150 24.76 11.40 -5.90
C LYS A 150 23.70 12.30 -5.26
N VAL A 151 22.73 11.69 -4.55
CA VAL A 151 21.69 12.41 -3.83
C VAL A 151 22.29 13.29 -2.72
N LEU A 152 23.23 12.76 -1.93
CA LEU A 152 23.92 13.53 -0.89
C LEU A 152 24.72 14.70 -1.48
N ILE A 153 25.41 14.50 -2.60
CA ILE A 153 26.11 15.58 -3.31
C ILE A 153 25.13 16.67 -3.78
N ALA A 154 24.01 16.28 -4.40
CA ALA A 154 22.97 17.21 -4.83
C ALA A 154 22.39 18.00 -3.64
N LEU A 155 22.17 17.34 -2.50
CA LEU A 155 21.69 17.97 -1.27
C LEU A 155 22.70 18.96 -0.68
N LEU A 156 24.00 18.66 -0.75
CA LEU A 156 25.07 19.58 -0.35
C LEU A 156 25.10 20.83 -1.24
N ILE A 157 24.98 20.66 -2.56
CA ILE A 157 24.89 21.78 -3.51
C ILE A 157 23.65 22.63 -3.22
N ALA A 158 22.49 22.00 -3.04
CA ALA A 158 21.26 22.70 -2.69
C ALA A 158 21.40 23.48 -1.37
N SER A 159 21.98 22.86 -0.34
CA SER A 159 22.25 23.50 0.95
C SER A 159 23.17 24.71 0.83
N PHE A 160 24.23 24.62 0.00
CA PHE A 160 25.11 25.75 -0.29
C PHE A 160 24.37 26.90 -1.01
N LEU A 161 23.52 26.57 -2.00
CA LEU A 161 22.71 27.57 -2.72
C LEU A 161 21.67 28.23 -1.80
N ILE A 162 21.01 27.46 -0.95
CA ILE A 162 20.11 27.95 0.11
C ILE A 162 20.87 28.90 1.03
N HIS A 163 22.05 28.49 1.53
CA HIS A 163 22.89 29.32 2.38
C HIS A 163 23.22 30.66 1.72
N ARG A 164 23.70 30.64 0.46
CA ARG A 164 24.09 31.85 -0.28
C ARG A 164 22.89 32.77 -0.51
N THR A 165 21.75 32.22 -0.91
CA THR A 165 20.52 32.97 -1.21
C THR A 165 19.93 33.58 0.05
N VAL A 166 19.73 32.80 1.11
CA VAL A 166 19.22 33.31 2.39
C VAL A 166 20.18 34.33 3.00
N ARG A 167 21.49 34.09 2.98
CA ARG A 167 22.47 35.08 3.46
C ARG A 167 22.40 36.39 2.68
N ARG A 168 22.17 36.35 1.35
CA ARG A 168 21.97 37.55 0.54
C ARG A 168 20.69 38.31 0.92
N ILE A 169 19.58 37.60 1.13
CA ILE A 169 18.30 38.19 1.57
C ILE A 169 18.47 38.92 2.92
N PHE A 170 19.25 38.33 3.84
CA PHE A 170 19.49 38.86 5.17
C PHE A 170 20.73 39.76 5.31
N ARG A 171 21.49 39.99 4.22
CA ARG A 171 22.79 40.70 4.22
C ARG A 171 22.69 42.14 4.74
N ASN A 172 21.56 42.81 4.47
CA ASN A 172 21.30 44.15 4.97
C ASN A 172 20.69 44.03 6.38
N MET A 173 21.57 43.86 7.39
CA MET A 173 21.17 43.82 8.80
C MET A 173 20.72 45.20 9.29
N HIS A 174 21.33 46.26 8.75
CA HIS A 174 20.91 47.64 8.94
C HIS A 174 19.89 48.00 7.88
N THR A 175 18.62 48.04 8.27
CA THR A 175 17.62 48.81 7.53
C THR A 175 18.07 50.26 7.52
N ASP A 176 18.06 50.95 6.37
CA ASP A 176 18.07 52.41 6.30
C ASP A 176 16.92 52.93 7.17
N SER A 177 17.21 53.16 8.44
CA SER A 177 16.26 53.38 9.53
C SER A 177 15.67 54.79 9.52
N SER A 178 16.10 55.62 8.56
CA SER A 178 15.69 57.01 8.39
C SER A 178 14.46 57.20 7.49
N LYS A 179 14.09 56.21 6.66
CA LYS A 179 12.95 56.35 5.74
C LYS A 179 11.65 55.89 6.39
N LYS A 180 10.77 56.85 6.73
CA LYS A 180 9.39 56.56 7.14
C LYS A 180 8.65 55.94 5.96
N ILE A 181 8.09 54.73 6.15
CA ILE A 181 7.19 54.11 5.18
C ILE A 181 5.79 54.71 5.44
N PRO A 182 5.20 55.46 4.49
CA PRO A 182 3.85 55.98 4.67
C PRO A 182 2.86 54.81 4.82
N LEU A 183 1.88 54.97 5.72
CA LEU A 183 0.84 53.96 5.99
C LEU A 183 1.38 52.59 6.43
N ALA A 184 2.53 52.54 7.11
CA ALA A 184 3.14 51.29 7.56
C ALA A 184 2.19 50.32 8.31
N PRO A 185 1.27 50.76 9.20
CA PRO A 185 0.29 49.86 9.83
C PRO A 185 -0.66 49.20 8.83
N LEU A 186 -1.14 49.92 7.82
CA LEU A 186 -2.00 49.37 6.77
C LEU A 186 -1.28 48.27 5.98
N TRP A 187 -0.04 48.52 5.57
CA TRP A 187 0.78 47.53 4.88
C TRP A 187 1.10 46.30 5.75
N SER A 188 1.23 46.46 7.07
CA SER A 188 1.36 45.33 7.98
C SER A 188 0.11 44.46 8.03
N VAL A 189 -1.08 45.06 8.05
CA VAL A 189 -2.36 44.32 8.01
C VAL A 189 -2.52 43.58 6.67
N ILE A 190 -2.21 44.23 5.55
CA ILE A 190 -2.26 43.61 4.22
C ILE A 190 -1.28 42.42 4.15
N ALA A 191 -0.06 42.57 4.66
CA ALA A 191 0.92 41.47 4.68
C ALA A 191 0.44 40.27 5.52
N LEU A 192 -0.19 40.52 6.66
CA LEU A 192 -0.79 39.46 7.49
C LEU A 192 -1.98 38.80 6.81
N GLY A 193 -2.83 39.57 6.14
CA GLY A 193 -3.94 39.05 5.34
C GLY A 193 -3.44 38.15 4.20
N ALA A 194 -2.42 38.60 3.46
CA ALA A 194 -1.79 37.80 2.40
C ALA A 194 -1.15 36.52 2.94
N PHE A 195 -0.51 36.57 4.11
CA PHE A 195 0.06 35.40 4.77
C PHE A 195 -1.03 34.40 5.16
N PHE A 196 -2.12 34.86 5.76
CA PHE A 196 -3.25 34.00 6.14
C PHE A 196 -3.94 33.38 4.92
N LEU A 197 -4.15 34.17 3.86
CA LEU A 197 -4.66 33.66 2.58
C LEU A 197 -3.72 32.59 1.98
N GLY A 198 -2.40 32.79 2.08
CA GLY A 198 -1.42 31.81 1.64
C GLY A 198 -1.43 30.54 2.49
N MET A 199 -1.54 30.63 3.83
CA MET A 199 -1.73 29.47 4.71
C MET A 199 -3.01 28.69 4.37
N ARG A 200 -4.05 29.41 3.95
CA ARG A 200 -5.33 28.80 3.55
C ARG A 200 -5.25 28.14 2.17
N GLY A 201 -4.48 28.69 1.24
CA GLY A 201 -4.30 28.17 -0.13
C GLY A 201 -5.55 28.23 -1.02
N SER A 202 -6.66 28.78 -0.53
CA SER A 202 -7.98 28.85 -1.18
C SER A 202 -8.72 30.10 -0.72
N VAL A 203 -9.61 30.63 -1.57
CA VAL A 203 -10.55 31.72 -1.26
C VAL A 203 -12.00 31.23 -1.09
N GLY A 204 -12.26 29.93 -1.30
CA GLY A 204 -13.60 29.31 -1.19
C GLY A 204 -14.09 29.13 0.24
N THR A 205 -14.92 28.12 0.54
CA THR A 205 -15.38 27.81 1.92
C THR A 205 -14.35 27.03 2.73
N PHE A 206 -13.66 26.09 2.08
CA PHE A 206 -12.65 25.24 2.70
C PHE A 206 -11.22 25.73 2.39
N PRO A 207 -10.26 25.55 3.31
CA PRO A 207 -8.83 25.61 2.98
C PRO A 207 -8.48 24.62 1.87
N LEU A 208 -7.33 24.78 1.23
CA LEU A 208 -6.84 23.83 0.21
C LEU A 208 -6.75 22.42 0.80
N GLN A 209 -7.36 21.45 0.14
CA GLN A 209 -7.40 20.03 0.51
C GLN A 209 -6.67 19.18 -0.53
N ILE A 210 -6.43 17.90 -0.21
CA ILE A 210 -5.81 16.98 -1.16
C ILE A 210 -6.65 16.81 -2.43
N ASP A 211 -7.99 16.79 -2.32
CA ASP A 211 -8.91 16.69 -3.46
C ASP A 211 -8.78 17.86 -4.45
N ASP A 212 -8.27 19.01 -4.02
CA ASP A 212 -7.98 20.14 -4.91
C ASP A 212 -6.79 19.87 -5.87
N SER A 213 -6.06 18.75 -5.71
CA SER A 213 -5.01 18.33 -6.64
C SER A 213 -5.56 17.70 -7.93
N THR A 214 -6.85 17.34 -7.97
CA THR A 214 -7.49 16.77 -9.15
C THR A 214 -7.77 17.88 -10.17
N VAL A 215 -6.96 17.95 -11.23
CA VAL A 215 -7.08 18.95 -12.30
C VAL A 215 -7.67 18.39 -13.59
N CYS A 216 -7.59 17.08 -13.81
CA CYS A 216 -8.18 16.40 -14.97
C CYS A 216 -8.48 14.91 -14.66
N ASP A 217 -8.95 14.18 -15.65
CA ASP A 217 -9.31 12.77 -15.50
C ASP A 217 -8.10 11.83 -15.38
N ASN A 218 -6.89 12.31 -15.70
CA ASN A 218 -5.66 11.52 -15.67
C ASN A 218 -5.01 11.54 -14.28
N SER A 219 -4.92 10.39 -13.63
CA SER A 219 -4.33 10.26 -12.28
C SER A 219 -2.86 10.70 -12.19
N ASN A 220 -2.04 10.40 -13.19
CA ASN A 220 -0.63 10.79 -13.23
C ASN A 220 -0.45 12.32 -13.27
N VAL A 221 -1.32 13.04 -14.00
CA VAL A 221 -1.29 14.52 -14.02
C VAL A 221 -1.67 15.07 -12.64
N ASN A 222 -2.63 14.44 -11.97
CA ASN A 222 -3.14 14.88 -10.65
C ASN A 222 -2.14 14.65 -9.49
N LEU A 223 -1.02 13.96 -9.73
CA LEU A 223 0.09 13.88 -8.77
C LEU A 223 0.91 15.18 -8.76
N LEU A 224 1.13 15.82 -9.92
CA LEU A 224 2.02 16.98 -10.05
C LEU A 224 1.74 18.15 -9.08
N PRO A 225 0.49 18.50 -8.72
CA PRO A 225 0.24 19.63 -7.83
C PRO A 225 0.83 19.43 -6.42
N ILE A 226 0.86 18.19 -5.92
CA ILE A 226 1.27 17.89 -4.55
C ILE A 226 2.79 17.99 -4.43
N ASN A 227 3.28 18.56 -3.32
CA ASN A 227 4.69 18.50 -2.94
C ASN A 227 4.90 17.55 -1.75
N GLY A 228 6.09 16.96 -1.62
CA GLY A 228 6.39 15.98 -0.58
C GLY A 228 6.15 16.46 0.86
N VAL A 229 6.26 17.77 1.14
CA VAL A 229 5.99 18.30 2.49
C VAL A 229 4.49 18.22 2.81
N PHE A 230 3.64 18.55 1.84
CA PHE A 230 2.20 18.36 1.97
C PHE A 230 1.85 16.86 2.03
N ALA A 231 2.51 16.02 1.22
CA ALA A 231 2.32 14.57 1.23
C ALA A 231 2.60 13.94 2.60
N ILE A 232 3.70 14.32 3.29
CA ILE A 232 3.99 13.86 4.66
C ILE A 232 2.84 14.22 5.62
N LYS A 233 2.33 15.44 5.57
CA LYS A 233 1.19 15.86 6.40
C LYS A 233 -0.02 14.95 6.13
N GLU A 234 -0.33 14.67 4.87
CA GLU A 234 -1.43 13.77 4.53
C GLU A 234 -1.16 12.32 4.95
N ALA A 235 0.09 11.83 4.86
CA ALA A 235 0.48 10.51 5.34
C ALA A 235 0.22 10.33 6.85
N PHE A 236 0.56 11.32 7.68
CA PHE A 236 0.23 11.29 9.12
C PHE A 236 -1.27 11.26 9.38
N LEU A 237 -2.05 12.07 8.65
CA LEU A 237 -3.51 12.10 8.77
C LEU A 237 -4.14 10.78 8.31
N MET A 238 -3.64 10.20 7.20
CA MET A 238 -4.08 8.91 6.68
C MET A 238 -3.80 7.78 7.68
N ARG A 239 -2.58 7.71 8.24
CA ARG A 239 -2.23 6.72 9.26
C ARG A 239 -3.17 6.79 10.46
N SER A 240 -3.40 7.99 10.99
CA SER A 240 -4.29 8.19 12.13
C SER A 240 -5.74 7.77 11.80
N ARG A 241 -6.22 7.97 10.57
CA ARG A 241 -7.54 7.53 10.13
C ARG A 241 -7.62 6.02 9.92
N GLN A 242 -6.63 5.41 9.26
CA GLN A 242 -6.60 3.97 8.95
C GLN A 242 -6.56 3.13 10.23
N MET A 243 -5.75 3.53 11.21
CA MET A 243 -5.71 2.87 12.52
C MET A 243 -6.93 3.20 13.41
N SER A 244 -7.75 4.18 13.03
CA SER A 244 -8.95 4.56 13.78
C SER A 244 -10.18 3.82 13.26
N ILE A 245 -10.71 2.92 14.08
CA ILE A 245 -11.98 2.25 13.79
C ILE A 245 -13.10 3.28 13.62
N ASP A 246 -13.19 4.29 14.49
CA ASP A 246 -14.20 5.34 14.38
C ASP A 246 -14.04 6.22 13.14
N GLY A 247 -12.80 6.51 12.74
CA GLY A 247 -12.50 7.23 11.50
C GLY A 247 -12.99 6.48 10.25
N ASN A 248 -12.71 5.18 10.17
CA ASN A 248 -13.22 4.32 9.10
C ASN A 248 -14.76 4.33 9.04
N ILE A 249 -15.41 4.29 10.21
CA ILE A 249 -16.88 4.23 10.29
C ILE A 249 -17.52 5.58 9.92
N ALA A 250 -16.85 6.70 10.24
CA ALA A 250 -17.27 8.01 9.74
C ALA A 250 -17.18 8.08 8.21
N PHE A 251 -16.13 7.50 7.61
CA PHE A 251 -15.99 7.42 6.16
C PHE A 251 -17.12 6.61 5.49
N LEU A 252 -17.59 5.52 6.11
CA LEU A 252 -18.70 4.72 5.58
C LEU A 252 -19.98 5.54 5.34
N LYS A 253 -20.25 6.54 6.19
CA LYS A 253 -21.37 7.47 5.99
C LYS A 253 -21.23 8.28 4.70
N ASN A 254 -19.99 8.67 4.35
CA ASN A 254 -19.72 9.47 3.15
C ASN A 254 -19.90 8.67 1.85
N ILE A 255 -19.68 7.35 1.89
CA ILE A 255 -19.89 6.45 0.75
C ILE A 255 -21.28 5.78 0.74
N GLY A 256 -22.22 6.28 1.54
CA GLY A 256 -23.63 5.87 1.53
C GLY A 256 -24.04 4.77 2.51
N PHE A 257 -23.15 4.32 3.40
CA PHE A 257 -23.39 3.22 4.35
C PHE A 257 -23.34 3.69 5.80
N GLY A 258 -24.36 4.46 6.20
CA GLY A 258 -24.44 5.04 7.55
C GLY A 258 -24.80 4.06 8.68
N ASN A 259 -25.19 2.82 8.35
CA ASN A 259 -25.41 1.76 9.32
C ASN A 259 -25.09 0.38 8.72
N VAL A 260 -24.83 -0.60 9.59
CA VAL A 260 -24.47 -1.97 9.20
C VAL A 260 -25.61 -2.70 8.48
N GLN A 261 -26.86 -2.52 8.90
CA GLN A 261 -28.01 -3.23 8.33
C GLN A 261 -28.15 -2.95 6.82
N SER A 262 -27.91 -1.70 6.40
CA SER A 262 -27.96 -1.31 4.99
C SER A 262 -26.79 -1.91 4.20
N ALA A 263 -25.59 -1.99 4.78
CA ALA A 263 -24.43 -2.61 4.15
C ALA A 263 -24.67 -4.10 3.89
N VAL A 264 -25.09 -4.82 4.94
CA VAL A 264 -25.37 -6.26 4.86
C VAL A 264 -26.51 -6.56 3.88
N THR A 265 -27.62 -5.82 3.98
CA THR A 265 -28.78 -6.01 3.10
C THR A 265 -28.42 -5.78 1.63
N THR A 266 -27.60 -4.76 1.36
CA THR A 266 -27.16 -4.42 -0.01
C THR A 266 -26.19 -5.46 -0.56
N TYR A 267 -25.27 -5.98 0.25
CA TYR A 267 -24.28 -6.96 -0.21
C TYR A 267 -24.93 -8.32 -0.52
N PHE A 268 -25.77 -8.85 0.37
CA PHE A 268 -26.40 -10.16 0.20
C PHE A 268 -27.71 -10.13 -0.60
N GLY A 269 -28.30 -8.95 -0.83
CA GLY A 269 -29.60 -8.80 -1.48
C GLY A 269 -30.76 -9.38 -0.67
N LYS A 270 -30.58 -9.59 0.64
CA LYS A 270 -31.58 -10.14 1.57
C LYS A 270 -31.63 -9.29 2.83
N PRO A 271 -32.82 -9.10 3.46
CA PRO A 271 -32.91 -8.34 4.71
C PRO A 271 -31.99 -8.93 5.79
N ALA A 272 -31.18 -8.08 6.42
CA ALA A 272 -30.32 -8.52 7.51
C ALA A 272 -31.14 -8.93 8.74
N THR A 273 -30.65 -9.96 9.44
CA THR A 273 -31.24 -10.55 10.66
C THR A 273 -31.08 -9.65 11.89
N ALA A 274 -31.63 -10.07 13.04
CA ALA A 274 -31.51 -9.33 14.30
C ALA A 274 -30.04 -9.11 14.71
N ASP A 275 -29.20 -10.12 14.54
CA ASP A 275 -27.75 -9.93 14.44
C ASP A 275 -27.39 -9.78 12.96
N PRO A 276 -26.94 -8.61 12.49
CA PRO A 276 -26.60 -8.38 11.09
C PRO A 276 -25.38 -9.18 10.63
N PHE A 277 -24.57 -9.74 11.54
CA PHE A 277 -23.36 -10.46 11.17
C PHE A 277 -23.54 -11.97 11.08
N GLU A 278 -24.64 -12.55 11.59
CA GLU A 278 -24.89 -13.99 11.50
C GLU A 278 -24.96 -14.50 10.05
N ILE A 279 -25.40 -13.66 9.10
CA ILE A 279 -25.42 -13.99 7.68
C ILE A 279 -24.02 -14.18 7.07
N TYR A 280 -22.97 -13.66 7.72
CA TYR A 280 -21.58 -13.92 7.34
C TYR A 280 -21.05 -15.23 7.90
N PHE A 281 -21.83 -15.97 8.69
CA PHE A 281 -21.41 -17.29 9.13
C PHE A 281 -22.20 -18.35 8.38
N ASP A 282 -21.47 -19.13 7.59
CA ASP A 282 -22.03 -20.21 6.79
C ASP A 282 -21.56 -21.57 7.35
N THR A 283 -22.19 -22.64 6.90
CA THR A 283 -21.83 -24.01 7.26
C THR A 283 -21.54 -24.81 6.00
N THR A 284 -20.35 -25.40 5.94
CA THR A 284 -19.97 -26.23 4.79
C THR A 284 -20.91 -27.42 4.62
N ALA A 285 -21.01 -27.92 3.39
CA ALA A 285 -21.79 -29.13 3.11
C ALA A 285 -21.32 -30.30 3.99
N THR A 286 -22.27 -31.08 4.50
CA THR A 286 -21.96 -32.35 5.15
C THR A 286 -21.51 -33.34 4.10
N ASP A 287 -20.30 -33.87 4.24
CA ASP A 287 -19.81 -34.88 3.33
C ASP A 287 -20.49 -36.23 3.60
N THR A 288 -21.11 -36.80 2.57
CA THR A 288 -21.69 -38.15 2.63
C THR A 288 -20.65 -39.24 2.38
N ALA A 289 -19.48 -38.87 1.83
CA ALA A 289 -18.34 -39.76 1.66
C ALA A 289 -17.48 -39.76 2.93
N THR A 290 -17.12 -40.95 3.42
CA THR A 290 -16.18 -41.11 4.54
C THR A 290 -14.74 -40.89 4.07
N ARG A 291 -14.39 -39.68 3.65
CA ARG A 291 -13.00 -39.31 3.35
C ARG A 291 -12.31 -38.72 4.60
N PRO A 292 -11.00 -38.97 4.81
CA PRO A 292 -10.28 -38.37 5.91
C PRO A 292 -10.18 -36.85 5.76
N LEU A 293 -9.93 -36.15 6.86
CA LEU A 293 -9.64 -34.71 6.83
C LEU A 293 -8.27 -34.48 6.17
N PRO A 294 -8.16 -33.65 5.11
CA PRO A 294 -6.90 -33.39 4.44
C PRO A 294 -6.06 -32.37 5.24
N ASN A 295 -4.75 -32.37 5.04
CA ASN A 295 -3.92 -31.22 5.39
C ASN A 295 -4.28 -30.03 4.49
N VAL A 296 -4.14 -28.81 5.02
CA VAL A 296 -4.29 -27.56 4.29
C VAL A 296 -3.04 -26.71 4.49
N VAL A 297 -2.34 -26.42 3.40
CA VAL A 297 -1.18 -25.52 3.42
C VAL A 297 -1.46 -24.34 2.50
N PHE A 298 -1.33 -23.14 3.05
CA PHE A 298 -1.51 -21.90 2.33
C PHE A 298 -0.23 -21.07 2.36
N PHE A 299 0.29 -20.72 1.19
CA PHE A 299 1.46 -19.85 1.03
C PHE A 299 1.04 -18.46 0.56
N LEU A 300 1.26 -17.46 1.41
CA LEU A 300 1.25 -16.06 1.04
C LEU A 300 2.66 -15.71 0.52
N MET A 301 2.78 -15.58 -0.79
CA MET A 301 4.05 -15.41 -1.51
C MET A 301 4.37 -13.93 -1.66
N GLU A 302 5.47 -13.48 -1.06
CA GLU A 302 5.94 -12.09 -1.16
C GLU A 302 6.06 -11.63 -2.62
N SER A 303 5.41 -10.53 -2.96
CA SER A 303 5.49 -9.83 -4.24
C SER A 303 5.30 -10.73 -5.47
N MET A 304 4.52 -11.82 -5.39
CA MET A 304 4.21 -12.71 -6.53
C MET A 304 3.24 -12.03 -7.50
N SER A 305 3.77 -11.07 -8.25
CA SER A 305 3.04 -10.18 -9.15
C SER A 305 2.48 -10.88 -10.38
N ASN A 306 1.19 -10.73 -10.63
CA ASN A 306 0.58 -11.21 -11.86
C ASN A 306 1.14 -10.47 -13.09
N ASN A 307 1.33 -9.14 -13.00
CA ASN A 307 1.91 -8.32 -14.07
C ASN A 307 3.26 -8.87 -14.53
N ASN A 308 4.15 -9.20 -13.60
CA ASN A 308 5.44 -9.79 -13.96
C ASN A 308 5.23 -11.13 -14.68
N LEU A 309 4.36 -12.00 -14.17
CA LEU A 309 4.07 -13.31 -14.76
C LEU A 309 3.47 -13.24 -16.16
N TYR A 310 2.80 -12.15 -16.56
CA TYR A 310 2.34 -11.96 -17.95
C TYR A 310 3.49 -11.82 -18.96
N TYR A 311 4.70 -11.45 -18.51
CA TYR A 311 5.89 -11.40 -19.36
C TYR A 311 6.61 -12.77 -19.50
N HIS A 312 6.07 -13.82 -18.88
CA HIS A 312 6.68 -15.14 -18.97
C HIS A 312 6.82 -15.62 -20.42
N SER A 313 8.00 -16.14 -20.74
CA SER A 313 8.28 -16.82 -22.02
C SER A 313 9.41 -17.83 -21.85
N PRO A 314 9.70 -18.69 -22.85
CA PRO A 314 10.84 -19.62 -22.77
C PRO A 314 12.21 -18.95 -22.55
N THR A 315 12.34 -17.66 -22.88
CA THR A 315 13.57 -16.89 -22.68
C THR A 315 13.51 -15.93 -21.49
N LEU A 316 12.34 -15.74 -20.90
CA LEU A 316 12.09 -15.02 -19.65
C LEU A 316 11.25 -15.94 -18.77
N ASN A 317 11.87 -16.99 -18.24
CA ASN A 317 11.16 -17.93 -17.41
C ASN A 317 10.89 -17.27 -16.05
N LEU A 318 9.63 -17.18 -15.64
CA LEU A 318 9.26 -16.55 -14.37
C LEU A 318 8.55 -17.53 -13.45
N TYR A 319 8.25 -18.74 -13.95
CA TYR A 319 7.58 -19.79 -13.20
C TYR A 319 8.57 -20.78 -12.56
N GLY A 320 9.76 -20.94 -13.14
CA GLY A 320 10.73 -21.96 -12.70
C GLY A 320 10.10 -23.36 -12.71
N ALA A 321 10.39 -24.16 -11.69
CA ALA A 321 9.82 -25.49 -11.50
C ALA A 321 8.29 -25.50 -11.39
N LEU A 322 7.63 -24.38 -11.04
CA LEU A 322 6.16 -24.31 -10.93
C LEU A 322 5.47 -24.55 -12.28
N GLU A 323 6.12 -24.21 -13.40
CA GLU A 323 5.53 -24.18 -14.75
C GLU A 323 4.81 -25.49 -15.12
N LYS A 324 5.42 -26.64 -14.80
CA LYS A 324 4.87 -27.97 -15.10
C LYS A 324 3.60 -28.32 -14.31
N HIS A 325 3.32 -27.61 -13.23
CA HIS A 325 2.16 -27.81 -12.38
C HIS A 325 0.96 -26.97 -12.84
N LEU A 326 1.20 -25.81 -13.45
CA LEU A 326 0.15 -24.84 -13.82
C LEU A 326 -0.90 -25.39 -14.80
N GLY A 327 -0.54 -26.35 -15.65
CA GLY A 327 -1.48 -27.00 -16.58
C GLY A 327 -2.29 -28.16 -16.00
N LYS A 328 -1.97 -28.59 -14.77
CA LYS A 328 -2.62 -29.74 -14.10
C LYS A 328 -3.42 -29.32 -12.87
N ASP A 329 -2.98 -28.24 -12.25
CA ASP A 329 -3.57 -27.65 -11.06
C ASP A 329 -4.40 -26.41 -11.42
N ILE A 330 -5.00 -25.78 -10.42
CA ILE A 330 -5.71 -24.53 -10.62
C ILE A 330 -4.70 -23.39 -10.61
N PHE A 331 -4.75 -22.54 -11.63
CA PHE A 331 -3.98 -21.31 -11.70
C PHE A 331 -4.85 -20.18 -12.26
N LEU A 332 -5.37 -19.35 -11.36
CA LEU A 332 -6.29 -18.26 -11.68
C LEU A 332 -5.52 -16.93 -11.70
N ARG A 333 -5.58 -16.22 -12.83
CA ARG A 333 -4.92 -14.90 -12.99
C ARG A 333 -5.86 -13.71 -12.83
N ASN A 334 -7.17 -13.92 -12.91
CA ASN A 334 -8.17 -12.89 -12.68
C ASN A 334 -8.44 -12.75 -11.17
N PHE A 335 -7.40 -12.36 -10.44
CA PHE A 335 -7.40 -12.41 -8.99
C PHE A 335 -6.72 -11.18 -8.38
N LEU A 336 -7.32 -10.59 -7.34
CA LEU A 336 -6.83 -9.36 -6.70
C LEU A 336 -6.35 -9.61 -5.27
N SER A 337 -5.35 -8.84 -4.84
CA SER A 337 -4.94 -8.78 -3.44
C SER A 337 -5.91 -7.93 -2.61
N SER A 338 -5.90 -8.12 -1.29
CA SER A 338 -6.69 -7.29 -0.34
C SER A 338 -6.20 -5.84 -0.29
N GLY A 339 -4.92 -5.63 -0.59
CA GLY A 339 -4.24 -4.34 -0.61
C GLY A 339 -2.89 -4.44 -1.30
N ASN A 340 -2.11 -3.37 -1.21
CA ASN A 340 -0.83 -3.23 -1.91
C ASN A 340 0.38 -3.29 -0.97
N GLY A 341 0.31 -4.16 0.04
CA GLY A 341 1.35 -4.37 1.05
C GLY A 341 1.11 -5.65 1.85
N THR A 342 2.18 -6.32 2.29
CA THR A 342 2.16 -7.64 2.92
C THR A 342 1.26 -7.70 4.15
N ILE A 343 1.35 -6.71 5.05
CA ILE A 343 0.53 -6.69 6.28
C ILE A 343 -0.96 -6.54 5.96
N ASN A 344 -1.30 -5.79 4.91
CA ASN A 344 -2.69 -5.57 4.51
C ASN A 344 -3.30 -6.87 3.97
N SER A 345 -2.53 -7.61 3.18
CA SER A 345 -2.94 -8.92 2.66
C SER A 345 -2.95 -10.00 3.74
N LEU A 346 -1.97 -9.98 4.65
CA LEU A 346 -1.93 -10.90 5.79
C LEU A 346 -3.18 -10.73 6.66
N GLU A 347 -3.49 -9.51 7.11
CA GLU A 347 -4.70 -9.25 7.91
C GLU A 347 -5.98 -9.45 7.10
N GLY A 348 -5.99 -9.01 5.84
CA GLY A 348 -7.12 -9.13 4.91
C GLY A 348 -7.50 -10.57 4.61
N ILE A 349 -6.54 -11.50 4.58
CA ILE A 349 -6.80 -12.94 4.48
C ILE A 349 -7.08 -13.54 5.87
N MET A 350 -6.23 -13.26 6.85
CA MET A 350 -6.23 -13.99 8.13
C MET A 350 -7.49 -13.71 8.95
N VAL A 351 -7.96 -12.47 8.98
CA VAL A 351 -9.13 -12.05 9.77
C VAL A 351 -10.18 -11.30 8.94
N ASN A 352 -10.04 -11.26 7.62
CA ASN A 352 -11.04 -10.71 6.69
C ASN A 352 -11.39 -9.23 6.94
N THR A 353 -10.35 -8.42 7.18
CA THR A 353 -10.51 -7.00 7.54
C THR A 353 -10.11 -6.04 6.41
N PRO A 354 -10.91 -5.01 6.11
CA PRO A 354 -10.49 -3.84 5.34
C PRO A 354 -9.79 -2.77 6.20
N ILE A 355 -9.83 -2.91 7.53
CA ILE A 355 -9.20 -2.00 8.50
C ILE A 355 -7.82 -2.56 8.85
N THR A 356 -6.78 -1.76 8.66
CA THR A 356 -5.38 -2.19 8.80
C THR A 356 -4.50 -0.99 9.18
N SER A 357 -3.43 -1.13 9.97
CA SER A 357 -2.91 -2.38 10.57
C SER A 357 -3.51 -2.65 11.96
N LEU A 358 -4.27 -3.75 12.12
CA LEU A 358 -4.78 -4.19 13.43
C LEU A 358 -3.62 -4.63 14.35
N ALA A 359 -2.63 -5.34 13.81
CA ALA A 359 -1.48 -5.83 14.55
C ALA A 359 -0.66 -4.71 15.19
N GLN A 360 -0.62 -3.52 14.57
CA GLN A 360 0.14 -2.35 15.05
C GLN A 360 -0.73 -1.34 15.82
N SER A 361 -2.00 -1.68 16.07
CA SER A 361 -2.97 -0.85 16.78
C SER A 361 -3.15 -1.32 18.23
N GLU A 362 -3.98 -0.60 18.99
CA GLU A 362 -4.42 -1.03 20.33
C GLU A 362 -5.28 -2.31 20.32
N TYR A 363 -5.75 -2.75 19.15
CA TYR A 363 -6.62 -3.91 18.96
C TYR A 363 -5.84 -5.21 18.63
N ASN A 364 -4.52 -5.21 18.81
CA ASN A 364 -3.65 -6.34 18.48
C ASN A 364 -3.91 -7.59 19.34
N GLY A 365 -4.45 -7.44 20.55
CA GLY A 365 -4.74 -8.53 21.49
C GLY A 365 -6.08 -9.22 21.28
N ILE A 366 -6.87 -8.80 20.29
CA ILE A 366 -8.24 -9.28 20.10
C ILE A 366 -8.24 -10.58 19.29
N ALA A 367 -8.97 -11.58 19.78
CA ALA A 367 -9.25 -12.80 19.04
C ALA A 367 -10.50 -12.60 18.15
N TYR A 368 -10.30 -12.46 16.84
CA TYR A 368 -11.41 -12.17 15.92
C TYR A 368 -12.14 -13.44 15.51
N SER A 369 -13.48 -13.46 15.63
CA SER A 369 -14.29 -14.62 15.21
C SER A 369 -14.27 -14.89 13.69
N SER A 370 -13.75 -13.94 12.90
CA SER A 370 -13.48 -14.09 11.47
C SER A 370 -12.13 -14.73 11.13
N SER A 371 -11.33 -15.12 12.13
CA SER A 371 -10.03 -15.76 11.87
C SER A 371 -10.18 -17.05 11.07
N VAL A 372 -9.38 -17.18 10.02
CA VAL A 372 -9.38 -18.36 9.14
C VAL A 372 -8.91 -19.64 9.82
N ALA A 373 -8.17 -19.55 10.92
CA ALA A 373 -7.70 -20.72 11.66
C ALA A 373 -8.76 -21.31 12.61
N LEU A 374 -9.74 -20.50 13.04
CA LEU A 374 -10.78 -20.91 13.98
C LEU A 374 -11.56 -22.16 13.54
N PRO A 375 -12.10 -22.27 12.30
CA PRO A 375 -12.83 -23.46 11.87
C PRO A 375 -11.95 -24.72 11.86
N PHE A 376 -10.66 -24.60 11.49
CA PHE A 376 -9.73 -25.73 11.53
C PHE A 376 -9.41 -26.17 12.95
N LEU A 377 -9.16 -25.22 13.86
CA LEU A 377 -8.94 -25.50 15.27
C LEU A 377 -10.13 -26.26 15.87
N ASN A 378 -11.36 -25.81 15.59
CA ASN A 378 -12.58 -26.48 16.05
C ASN A 378 -12.76 -27.88 15.46
N ALA A 379 -12.27 -28.12 14.23
CA ALA A 379 -12.27 -29.42 13.58
C ALA A 379 -11.12 -30.34 14.05
N GLY A 380 -10.31 -29.92 15.03
CA GLY A 380 -9.23 -30.73 15.62
C GLY A 380 -7.90 -30.71 14.85
N TYR A 381 -7.74 -29.77 13.91
CA TYR A 381 -6.47 -29.55 13.22
C TYR A 381 -5.41 -28.99 14.18
N GLU A 382 -4.15 -29.18 13.82
CA GLU A 382 -3.05 -28.38 14.34
C GLU A 382 -2.88 -27.13 13.46
N THR A 383 -3.14 -25.95 14.03
CA THR A 383 -3.05 -24.67 13.32
C THR A 383 -1.70 -24.01 13.57
N THR A 384 -0.92 -23.80 12.50
CA THR A 384 0.41 -23.20 12.56
C THR A 384 0.53 -22.01 11.61
N PHE A 385 1.03 -20.89 12.10
CA PHE A 385 1.54 -19.81 11.26
C PHE A 385 3.07 -19.91 11.19
N ILE A 386 3.64 -19.82 9.98
CA ILE A 386 5.09 -19.85 9.77
C ILE A 386 5.50 -18.66 8.90
N THR A 387 6.55 -17.93 9.27
CA THR A 387 7.14 -16.90 8.41
C THR A 387 8.62 -17.15 8.18
N GLY A 388 9.09 -16.83 6.97
CA GLY A 388 10.52 -16.74 6.67
C GLY A 388 11.22 -15.59 7.42
N GLY A 389 10.46 -14.62 7.94
CA GLY A 389 10.96 -13.41 8.59
C GLY A 389 11.10 -13.51 10.12
N LYS A 390 11.26 -12.35 10.76
CA LYS A 390 11.35 -12.20 12.22
C LYS A 390 9.98 -12.11 12.86
N PHE A 391 9.80 -12.70 14.05
CA PHE A 391 8.54 -12.62 14.81
C PHE A 391 8.08 -11.19 15.14
N GLY A 392 9.02 -10.31 15.50
CA GLY A 392 8.68 -8.94 15.87
C GLY A 392 8.21 -8.06 14.71
N TRP A 393 8.30 -8.55 13.46
CA TRP A 393 7.95 -7.77 12.28
C TRP A 393 6.49 -7.30 12.37
N ARG A 394 6.27 -5.98 12.31
CA ARG A 394 4.94 -5.35 12.40
C ARG A 394 4.05 -5.88 13.53
N ASN A 395 4.68 -6.28 14.65
CA ASN A 395 4.00 -6.76 15.85
C ASN A 395 3.14 -8.04 15.64
N ILE A 396 3.47 -8.86 14.63
CA ILE A 396 2.75 -10.12 14.39
C ILE A 396 2.94 -11.14 15.51
N ASN A 397 4.01 -11.04 16.30
CA ASN A 397 4.26 -11.84 17.49
C ASN A 397 3.18 -11.68 18.57
N GLU A 398 2.59 -10.48 18.69
CA GLU A 398 1.48 -10.27 19.61
C GLU A 398 0.15 -10.61 18.94
N PHE A 399 -0.04 -10.23 17.67
CA PHE A 399 -1.33 -10.37 16.99
C PHE A 399 -1.73 -11.80 16.65
N ILE A 400 -0.85 -12.56 15.99
CA ILE A 400 -1.17 -13.87 15.41
C ILE A 400 -1.54 -14.93 16.46
N PRO A 401 -0.89 -15.00 17.65
CA PRO A 401 -1.29 -15.95 18.69
C PRO A 401 -2.75 -15.82 19.15
N HIS A 402 -3.34 -14.62 19.03
CA HIS A 402 -4.76 -14.42 19.33
C HIS A 402 -5.70 -14.89 18.22
N GLN A 403 -5.19 -15.19 17.02
CA GLN A 403 -5.99 -15.58 15.86
C GLN A 403 -6.15 -17.11 15.72
N TYR A 404 -6.15 -17.84 16.84
CA TYR A 404 -6.42 -19.29 16.89
C TYR A 404 -5.35 -20.17 16.21
N PHE A 405 -4.15 -19.63 16.00
CA PHE A 405 -2.96 -20.42 15.68
C PHE A 405 -2.36 -20.99 16.95
N GLN A 406 -2.25 -22.32 17.06
CA GLN A 406 -1.64 -22.99 18.21
C GLN A 406 -0.12 -22.83 18.23
N HIS A 407 0.47 -22.69 17.05
CA HIS A 407 1.91 -22.51 16.87
C HIS A 407 2.17 -21.31 15.95
N VAL A 408 3.15 -20.50 16.34
CA VAL A 408 3.65 -19.36 15.55
C VAL A 408 5.16 -19.54 15.45
N GLU A 409 5.66 -19.74 14.24
CA GLU A 409 7.04 -20.13 13.93
C GLU A 409 7.69 -19.13 12.97
N SER A 410 8.98 -18.84 13.15
CA SER A 410 9.72 -17.85 12.35
C SER A 410 11.01 -18.43 11.80
N LYS A 411 11.82 -17.57 11.17
CA LYS A 411 13.17 -17.92 10.72
C LYS A 411 13.99 -18.66 11.76
N ASP A 412 13.87 -18.32 13.04
CA ASP A 412 14.68 -18.95 14.09
C ASP A 412 14.33 -20.43 14.27
N ASN A 413 13.06 -20.80 14.08
CA ASN A 413 12.60 -22.19 14.07
C ASN A 413 13.14 -22.94 12.85
N VAL A 414 13.05 -22.33 11.66
CA VAL A 414 13.54 -22.92 10.41
C VAL A 414 15.05 -23.18 10.49
N MET A 415 15.82 -22.17 10.90
CA MET A 415 17.28 -22.24 11.02
C MET A 415 17.75 -23.29 12.03
N LYS A 416 16.95 -23.54 13.08
CA LYS A 416 17.23 -24.59 14.07
C LYS A 416 16.96 -25.99 13.53
N GLU A 417 15.90 -26.16 12.75
CA GLU A 417 15.37 -27.47 12.37
C GLU A 417 15.81 -27.96 10.98
N ILE A 418 16.29 -27.04 10.13
CA ILE A 418 16.78 -27.30 8.77
C ILE A 418 18.30 -27.08 8.71
N PRO A 419 19.12 -28.15 8.67
CA PRO A 419 20.56 -28.04 8.61
C PRO A 419 21.06 -27.27 7.40
N GLY A 420 21.98 -26.34 7.63
CA GLY A 420 22.57 -25.53 6.55
C GLY A 420 21.64 -24.45 5.99
N ALA A 421 20.52 -24.18 6.66
CA ALA A 421 19.68 -23.03 6.36
C ALA A 421 20.49 -21.72 6.45
N THR A 422 20.23 -20.83 5.51
CA THR A 422 20.85 -19.50 5.41
C THR A 422 19.79 -18.44 5.13
N GLU A 423 20.13 -17.18 5.35
CA GLU A 423 19.19 -16.06 5.30
C GLU A 423 19.69 -14.88 4.47
N CYS A 424 18.74 -14.07 4.01
CA CYS A 424 18.96 -12.75 3.46
C CYS A 424 18.55 -11.67 4.48
N GLU A 425 18.44 -10.41 4.03
CA GLU A 425 18.04 -9.27 4.85
C GLU A 425 16.71 -9.46 5.58
N TRP A 426 15.76 -10.12 4.91
CA TRP A 426 14.38 -10.21 5.35
C TRP A 426 14.08 -11.46 6.15
N GLY A 427 14.89 -12.51 6.01
CA GLY A 427 14.58 -13.80 6.57
C GLY A 427 15.36 -14.96 5.96
N VAL A 428 15.03 -16.16 6.42
CA VAL A 428 15.54 -17.40 5.82
C VAL A 428 15.12 -17.48 4.36
N TYR A 429 16.00 -17.98 3.49
CA TYR A 429 15.65 -18.18 2.09
C TYR A 429 14.47 -19.15 1.94
N ASP A 430 13.58 -18.85 0.98
CA ASP A 430 12.28 -19.52 0.83
C ASP A 430 12.45 -21.04 0.70
N GLN A 431 13.49 -21.55 0.01
CA GLN A 431 13.73 -23.00 -0.11
C GLN A 431 13.71 -23.72 1.24
N TYR A 432 14.34 -23.15 2.28
CA TYR A 432 14.41 -23.79 3.60
C TYR A 432 13.10 -23.65 4.36
N LEU A 433 12.33 -22.58 4.10
CA LEU A 433 10.98 -22.42 4.62
C LEU A 433 10.05 -23.50 4.05
N PHE A 434 10.13 -23.77 2.74
CA PHE A 434 9.40 -24.86 2.09
C PHE A 434 9.83 -26.25 2.60
N ASP A 435 11.15 -26.50 2.74
CA ASP A 435 11.68 -27.73 3.34
C ASP A 435 11.14 -27.97 4.75
N TYR A 436 11.05 -26.90 5.55
CA TYR A 436 10.51 -26.93 6.90
C TYR A 436 9.03 -27.29 6.93
N VAL A 437 8.22 -26.68 6.07
CA VAL A 437 6.79 -27.01 5.94
C VAL A 437 6.62 -28.48 5.52
N PHE A 438 7.43 -28.97 4.57
CA PHE A 438 7.38 -30.36 4.13
C PHE A 438 7.76 -31.34 5.27
N LYS A 439 8.81 -31.02 6.04
CA LYS A 439 9.20 -31.79 7.25
C LYS A 439 8.02 -31.89 8.23
N LYS A 440 7.36 -30.77 8.54
CA LYS A 440 6.21 -30.74 9.47
C LYS A 440 5.07 -31.62 8.97
N LEU A 441 4.73 -31.56 7.68
CA LEU A 441 3.68 -32.41 7.11
C LEU A 441 4.01 -33.90 7.22
N LYS A 442 5.27 -34.29 7.02
CA LYS A 442 5.70 -35.69 7.14
C LYS A 442 5.67 -36.21 8.58
N GLU A 443 5.95 -35.35 9.54
CA GLU A 443 5.99 -35.68 10.97
C GLU A 443 4.62 -35.55 11.65
N ALA A 444 3.63 -34.97 10.95
CA ALA A 444 2.30 -34.70 11.46
C ALA A 444 1.54 -35.98 11.85
N LYS A 445 0.93 -35.94 13.04
CA LYS A 445 0.04 -37.01 13.55
C LYS A 445 -1.43 -36.63 13.51
N ARG A 446 -1.73 -35.37 13.21
CA ARG A 446 -3.05 -34.77 13.09
C ARG A 446 -3.11 -33.97 11.79
N PRO A 447 -4.30 -33.76 11.19
CA PRO A 447 -4.46 -32.86 10.06
C PRO A 447 -3.85 -31.49 10.38
N GLN A 448 -3.09 -30.95 9.45
CA GLN A 448 -2.40 -29.67 9.60
C GLN A 448 -3.15 -28.56 8.87
N MET A 449 -3.24 -27.38 9.47
CA MET A 449 -3.53 -26.13 8.78
C MET A 449 -2.31 -25.24 8.97
N ILE A 450 -1.58 -25.01 7.88
CA ILE A 450 -0.33 -24.24 7.90
C ILE A 450 -0.50 -23.01 7.02
N PHE A 451 -0.44 -21.82 7.63
CA PHE A 451 -0.37 -20.55 6.93
C PHE A 451 1.09 -20.11 6.89
N VAL A 452 1.64 -19.90 5.69
CA VAL A 452 3.05 -19.58 5.48
C VAL A 452 3.19 -18.21 4.82
N LEU A 453 4.09 -17.37 5.33
CA LEU A 453 4.49 -16.10 4.71
C LEU A 453 5.96 -16.17 4.26
N THR A 454 6.20 -16.07 2.94
CA THR A 454 7.55 -16.07 2.37
C THR A 454 8.20 -14.68 2.43
N THR A 455 9.52 -14.58 2.21
CA THR A 455 10.26 -13.31 2.38
C THR A 455 11.33 -13.02 1.33
N THR A 456 11.72 -13.99 0.50
CA THR A 456 12.91 -13.84 -0.34
C THR A 456 12.74 -12.83 -1.48
N ASN A 457 11.55 -12.75 -2.08
CA ASN A 457 11.21 -11.87 -3.22
C ASN A 457 11.04 -10.39 -2.83
N HIS A 458 12.01 -9.86 -2.09
CA HIS A 458 12.03 -8.49 -1.64
C HIS A 458 13.38 -7.83 -1.93
N THR A 459 13.36 -6.53 -2.19
CA THR A 459 14.57 -5.77 -2.49
C THR A 459 15.54 -5.80 -1.30
N PRO A 460 16.87 -6.01 -1.47
CA PRO A 460 17.71 -5.88 -2.67
C PRO A 460 17.77 -7.12 -3.60
N PHE A 461 16.87 -8.08 -3.42
CA PHE A 461 16.73 -9.29 -4.23
C PHE A 461 17.97 -10.19 -4.20
N HIS A 462 18.62 -10.31 -3.04
CA HIS A 462 19.68 -11.29 -2.85
C HIS A 462 19.12 -12.71 -2.91
N LEU A 463 19.90 -13.59 -3.54
CA LEU A 463 19.58 -14.99 -3.73
C LEU A 463 20.72 -15.84 -3.16
N PRO A 464 20.45 -17.11 -2.81
CA PRO A 464 21.51 -18.03 -2.43
C PRO A 464 22.58 -18.13 -3.53
N ASP A 465 23.86 -18.13 -3.16
CA ASP A 465 24.98 -18.19 -4.10
C ASP A 465 24.97 -19.45 -4.99
N ASN A 466 24.30 -20.50 -4.53
CA ASN A 466 24.17 -21.78 -5.24
C ASN A 466 22.92 -21.85 -6.15
N TYR A 467 22.06 -20.83 -6.17
CA TYR A 467 20.89 -20.83 -7.05
C TYR A 467 21.30 -20.72 -8.51
N LYS A 468 20.72 -21.58 -9.35
CA LYS A 468 20.97 -21.60 -10.80
C LYS A 468 19.69 -21.17 -11.52
N PRO A 469 19.58 -19.90 -11.93
CA PRO A 469 18.36 -19.41 -12.52
C PRO A 469 18.12 -20.01 -13.92
N TYR A 470 16.84 -20.14 -14.27
CA TYR A 470 16.40 -20.35 -15.64
C TYR A 470 16.60 -19.07 -16.46
N PRO A 471 16.47 -19.10 -17.80
CA PRO A 471 16.73 -17.91 -18.63
C PRO A 471 15.91 -16.68 -18.22
N ILE A 472 16.61 -15.55 -17.98
CA ILE A 472 16.03 -14.22 -17.74
C ILE A 472 16.56 -13.26 -18.80
N LYS A 473 15.92 -13.24 -19.97
CA LYS A 473 16.26 -12.36 -21.09
C LYS A 473 15.13 -11.37 -21.35
N LEU A 474 15.38 -10.09 -21.09
CA LEU A 474 14.42 -9.04 -21.38
C LEU A 474 14.40 -8.71 -22.87
N THR A 475 13.20 -8.64 -23.44
CA THR A 475 12.97 -8.16 -24.81
C THR A 475 13.13 -6.64 -24.89
N ALA A 476 13.29 -6.09 -26.10
CA ALA A 476 13.33 -4.64 -26.30
C ALA A 476 12.06 -3.94 -25.79
N GLU A 477 10.90 -4.60 -25.92
CA GLU A 477 9.62 -4.07 -25.44
C GLU A 477 9.57 -3.99 -23.91
N ILE A 478 10.07 -5.01 -23.20
CA ILE A 478 10.12 -4.98 -21.73
C ILE A 478 11.08 -3.89 -21.28
N ARG A 479 12.26 -3.81 -21.90
CA ARG A 479 13.28 -2.79 -21.58
C ARG A 479 12.75 -1.37 -21.72
N SER A 480 11.92 -1.08 -22.73
CA SER A 480 11.37 0.26 -22.91
C SER A 480 10.30 0.64 -21.87
N LYS A 481 9.83 -0.31 -21.07
CA LYS A 481 8.80 -0.11 -20.02
C LYS A 481 9.39 -0.07 -18.60
N LEU A 482 10.69 -0.31 -18.44
CA LEU A 482 11.32 -0.34 -17.11
C LEU A 482 11.41 1.05 -16.48
N LEU A 483 11.05 1.13 -15.20
CA LEU A 483 11.27 2.31 -14.35
C LEU A 483 12.63 2.31 -13.64
N THR A 484 13.23 1.12 -13.56
CA THR A 484 14.54 0.88 -12.95
C THR A 484 15.57 0.46 -14.01
N ASP A 485 16.84 0.40 -13.65
CA ASP A 485 17.86 -0.10 -14.56
C ASP A 485 17.70 -1.61 -14.82
N GLU A 486 18.20 -2.07 -15.97
CA GLU A 486 18.06 -3.47 -16.40
C GLU A 486 18.69 -4.46 -15.41
N THR A 487 19.74 -4.07 -14.67
CA THR A 487 20.39 -4.96 -13.70
C THR A 487 19.47 -5.22 -12.52
N MET A 488 18.85 -4.17 -11.98
CA MET A 488 17.86 -4.29 -10.92
C MET A 488 16.62 -5.06 -11.39
N ALA A 489 16.14 -4.79 -12.60
CA ALA A 489 15.01 -5.52 -13.18
C ALA A 489 15.27 -7.03 -13.31
N VAL A 490 16.45 -7.41 -13.79
CA VAL A 490 16.88 -8.81 -13.87
C VAL A 490 16.94 -9.44 -12.48
N LYS A 491 17.51 -8.75 -11.48
CA LYS A 491 17.55 -9.26 -10.10
C LYS A 491 16.15 -9.53 -9.54
N ASN A 492 15.24 -8.56 -9.65
CA ASN A 492 13.86 -8.70 -9.21
C ASN A 492 13.16 -9.91 -9.88
N LEU A 493 13.20 -9.98 -11.21
CA LEU A 493 12.55 -11.05 -11.96
C LEU A 493 13.16 -12.43 -11.67
N THR A 494 14.47 -12.48 -11.41
CA THR A 494 15.15 -13.72 -10.98
C THR A 494 14.72 -14.14 -9.57
N ASN A 495 14.42 -13.19 -8.69
CA ASN A 495 13.97 -13.47 -7.33
C ASN A 495 12.52 -13.95 -7.27
N LEU A 496 11.66 -13.39 -8.14
CA LEU A 496 10.33 -13.93 -8.42
C LEU A 496 10.42 -15.37 -8.96
N GLN A 497 11.33 -15.61 -9.92
CA GLN A 497 11.58 -16.95 -10.46
C GLN A 497 12.01 -17.93 -9.36
N TYR A 498 12.95 -17.54 -8.48
CA TYR A 498 13.40 -18.35 -7.34
C TYR A 498 12.24 -18.74 -6.41
N SER A 499 11.39 -17.77 -6.06
CA SER A 499 10.27 -18.01 -5.14
C SER A 499 9.24 -18.96 -5.75
N ASN A 500 8.97 -18.81 -7.06
CA ASN A 500 8.11 -19.74 -7.79
C ASN A 500 8.75 -21.13 -7.96
N ASP A 501 10.07 -21.19 -8.16
CA ASP A 501 10.83 -22.44 -8.22
C ASP A 501 10.74 -23.22 -6.91
N CYS A 502 10.83 -22.54 -5.76
CA CYS A 502 10.65 -23.14 -4.43
C CYS A 502 9.25 -23.76 -4.27
N LEU A 503 8.19 -23.04 -4.66
CA LEU A 503 6.83 -23.59 -4.65
C LEU A 503 6.72 -24.80 -5.61
N GLY A 504 7.32 -24.73 -6.80
CA GLY A 504 7.35 -25.83 -7.75
C GLY A 504 8.01 -27.09 -7.20
N HIS A 505 9.18 -26.96 -6.56
CA HIS A 505 9.89 -28.06 -5.93
C HIS A 505 9.13 -28.64 -4.73
N PHE A 506 8.52 -27.79 -3.90
CA PHE A 506 7.62 -28.27 -2.86
C PHE A 506 6.47 -29.12 -3.44
N MET A 507 5.89 -28.70 -4.56
CA MET A 507 4.83 -29.44 -5.23
C MET A 507 5.30 -30.75 -5.86
N ASP A 508 6.54 -30.82 -6.36
CA ASP A 508 7.17 -32.08 -6.75
C ASP A 508 7.21 -33.06 -5.59
N GLU A 509 7.69 -32.61 -4.42
CA GLU A 509 7.84 -33.46 -3.24
C GLU A 509 6.50 -33.91 -2.68
N ILE A 510 5.51 -33.01 -2.61
CA ILE A 510 4.14 -33.36 -2.20
C ILE A 510 3.57 -34.44 -3.13
N LYS A 511 3.60 -34.21 -4.45
CA LYS A 511 2.99 -35.13 -5.43
C LYS A 511 3.74 -36.46 -5.57
N ALA A 512 5.03 -36.49 -5.26
CA ALA A 512 5.83 -37.71 -5.25
C ALA A 512 5.70 -38.53 -3.95
N SER A 513 5.02 -38.00 -2.93
CA SER A 513 4.87 -38.65 -1.62
C SER A 513 3.40 -39.03 -1.33
N PRO A 514 3.13 -39.82 -0.27
CA PRO A 514 1.76 -40.09 0.16
C PRO A 514 0.92 -38.84 0.48
N LEU A 515 1.58 -37.70 0.78
CA LEU A 515 0.92 -36.42 1.08
C LEU A 515 0.13 -35.88 -0.13
N GLY A 516 0.53 -36.22 -1.36
CA GLY A 516 -0.19 -35.82 -2.57
C GLY A 516 -1.65 -36.26 -2.60
N ASN A 517 -2.01 -37.34 -1.89
CA ASN A 517 -3.38 -37.83 -1.86
C ASN A 517 -4.27 -37.15 -0.80
N ASN A 518 -3.68 -36.40 0.14
CA ASN A 518 -4.39 -35.88 1.31
C ASN A 518 -4.00 -34.45 1.73
N THR A 519 -3.28 -33.70 0.88
CA THR A 519 -2.84 -32.34 1.20
C THR A 519 -3.30 -31.37 0.12
N LEU A 520 -4.15 -30.42 0.53
CA LEU A 520 -4.49 -29.24 -0.24
C LEU A 520 -3.36 -28.23 -0.12
N VAL A 521 -2.85 -27.74 -1.24
CA VAL A 521 -1.83 -26.69 -1.28
C VAL A 521 -2.36 -25.52 -2.07
N ALA A 522 -2.40 -24.34 -1.48
CA ALA A 522 -2.77 -23.11 -2.14
C ALA A 522 -1.69 -22.05 -1.98
N ALA A 523 -1.55 -21.18 -2.96
CA ALA A 523 -0.61 -20.06 -2.92
C ALA A 523 -1.17 -18.84 -3.65
N THR A 524 -0.84 -17.65 -3.17
CA THR A 524 -1.16 -16.39 -3.85
C THR A 524 -0.09 -15.35 -3.56
N GLY A 525 0.04 -14.36 -4.45
CA GLY A 525 0.81 -13.16 -4.13
C GLY A 525 0.12 -12.35 -3.03
N ASP A 526 0.91 -11.79 -2.12
CA ASP A 526 0.39 -10.81 -1.17
C ASP A 526 0.04 -9.48 -1.87
N HIS A 527 0.85 -9.01 -2.80
CA HIS A 527 0.59 -7.84 -3.63
C HIS A 527 1.43 -7.84 -4.90
N ASN A 528 1.22 -6.81 -5.73
CA ASN A 528 2.02 -6.56 -6.92
C ASN A 528 3.37 -5.91 -6.56
N ASN A 529 4.38 -6.10 -7.42
CA ASN A 529 5.67 -5.42 -7.29
C ASN A 529 5.68 -4.16 -8.19
N LEU A 530 5.61 -2.98 -7.56
CA LEU A 530 5.48 -1.70 -8.27
C LEU A 530 6.83 -1.05 -8.63
N MET A 531 7.96 -1.72 -8.37
CA MET A 531 9.29 -1.17 -8.65
C MET A 531 9.64 -1.23 -10.14
N LEU A 532 9.15 -2.23 -10.87
CA LEU A 532 9.65 -2.52 -12.22
C LEU A 532 8.99 -1.70 -13.33
N PHE A 533 7.67 -1.51 -13.25
CA PHE A 533 6.86 -0.99 -14.34
C PHE A 533 5.93 0.11 -13.82
N ASP A 534 5.63 1.08 -14.69
CA ASP A 534 4.60 2.08 -14.43
C ASP A 534 3.22 1.52 -14.80
N PHE A 535 2.19 2.01 -14.10
CA PHE A 535 0.80 1.63 -14.30
C PHE A 535 -0.05 2.88 -14.50
N SER A 536 -0.52 3.06 -15.73
CA SER A 536 -1.58 4.04 -16.01
C SER A 536 -2.93 3.56 -15.47
N ASP A 537 -3.93 4.44 -15.40
CA ASP A 537 -5.32 4.06 -15.07
C ASP A 537 -5.87 2.96 -16.00
N LYS A 538 -5.34 2.82 -17.22
CA LYS A 538 -5.71 1.74 -18.15
C LYS A 538 -5.21 0.37 -17.72
N GLN A 539 -4.22 0.31 -16.82
CA GLN A 539 -3.58 -0.92 -16.36
C GLN A 539 -3.98 -1.25 -14.91
N LEU A 540 -5.13 -0.76 -14.44
CA LEU A 540 -5.60 -0.98 -13.07
C LEU A 540 -5.59 -2.46 -12.65
N PHE A 541 -5.98 -3.35 -13.57
CA PHE A 541 -5.91 -4.79 -13.36
C PHE A 541 -4.49 -5.27 -13.05
N PHE A 542 -3.52 -4.88 -13.88
CA PHE A 542 -2.12 -5.26 -13.66
C PHE A 542 -1.52 -4.60 -12.43
N HIS A 543 -2.04 -3.42 -12.04
CA HIS A 543 -1.61 -2.70 -10.85
C HIS A 543 -1.94 -3.48 -9.56
N ARG A 544 -3.05 -4.22 -9.52
CA ARG A 544 -3.56 -4.91 -8.32
C ARG A 544 -3.52 -6.42 -8.35
N SER A 545 -3.43 -7.02 -9.53
CA SER A 545 -3.63 -8.47 -9.64
C SER A 545 -2.43 -9.27 -9.15
N VAL A 546 -2.76 -10.37 -8.49
CA VAL A 546 -1.86 -11.44 -8.03
C VAL A 546 -2.44 -12.76 -8.53
N PRO A 547 -1.66 -13.82 -8.76
CA PRO A 547 -2.23 -15.12 -9.13
C PRO A 547 -2.80 -15.84 -7.90
N PHE A 548 -3.68 -16.80 -8.15
CA PHE A 548 -4.07 -17.83 -7.18
C PHE A 548 -3.77 -19.22 -7.74
N TYR A 549 -2.88 -19.95 -7.08
CA TYR A 549 -2.53 -21.34 -7.36
C TYR A 549 -3.22 -22.25 -6.35
N CYS A 550 -3.79 -23.37 -6.80
CA CYS A 550 -4.35 -24.38 -5.90
C CYS A 550 -4.22 -25.80 -6.46
N TYR A 551 -3.56 -26.66 -5.69
CA TYR A 551 -3.55 -28.10 -5.86
C TYR A 551 -4.61 -28.75 -4.98
N ILE A 552 -5.48 -29.55 -5.61
CA ILE A 552 -6.54 -30.31 -4.94
C ILE A 552 -6.36 -31.78 -5.31
N PRO A 553 -6.11 -32.69 -4.33
CA PRO A 553 -6.06 -34.12 -4.62
C PRO A 553 -7.41 -34.61 -5.16
N ASP A 554 -7.40 -35.65 -6.00
CA ASP A 554 -8.61 -36.11 -6.72
C ASP A 554 -9.79 -36.42 -5.79
N ALA A 555 -9.54 -36.92 -4.58
CA ALA A 555 -10.58 -37.22 -3.58
C ALA A 555 -11.30 -35.96 -3.04
N TYR A 556 -10.70 -34.78 -3.20
CA TYR A 556 -11.24 -33.49 -2.73
C TYR A 556 -11.72 -32.59 -3.86
N LYS A 557 -11.47 -32.96 -5.11
CA LYS A 557 -11.71 -32.11 -6.27
C LYS A 557 -13.21 -31.99 -6.60
N PRO A 558 -13.79 -30.78 -6.58
CA PRO A 558 -15.17 -30.60 -7.00
C PRO A 558 -15.35 -30.89 -8.49
N HIS A 559 -16.48 -31.50 -8.86
CA HIS A 559 -16.85 -31.77 -10.25
C HIS A 559 -17.74 -30.66 -10.83
N VAL A 560 -17.42 -29.41 -10.50
CA VAL A 560 -18.13 -28.21 -10.95
C VAL A 560 -17.13 -27.18 -11.48
N PRO A 561 -17.55 -26.28 -12.39
CA PRO A 561 -16.68 -25.22 -12.89
C PRO A 561 -16.19 -24.32 -11.76
N LEU A 562 -14.94 -23.88 -11.88
CA LEU A 562 -14.38 -22.82 -11.04
C LEU A 562 -14.79 -21.45 -11.59
N HIS A 563 -15.12 -20.52 -10.71
CA HIS A 563 -15.35 -19.13 -11.10
C HIS A 563 -14.08 -18.45 -11.61
N GLU A 564 -14.26 -17.59 -12.62
CA GLU A 564 -13.15 -16.93 -13.29
C GLU A 564 -12.60 -15.70 -12.57
N TRP A 565 -13.24 -15.20 -11.52
CA TRP A 565 -12.78 -14.03 -10.76
C TRP A 565 -12.77 -14.32 -9.27
N GLY A 566 -11.80 -13.78 -8.55
CA GLY A 566 -11.72 -13.88 -7.10
C GLY A 566 -10.72 -12.91 -6.49
N SER A 567 -10.63 -12.89 -5.18
CA SER A 567 -9.63 -12.14 -4.43
C SER A 567 -9.32 -12.84 -3.13
N HIS A 568 -8.39 -12.30 -2.35
CA HIS A 568 -8.01 -12.82 -1.03
C HIS A 568 -9.19 -13.22 -0.13
N LYS A 569 -10.31 -12.50 -0.17
CA LYS A 569 -11.53 -12.82 0.61
C LYS A 569 -12.15 -14.19 0.28
N ASP A 570 -11.84 -14.75 -0.88
CA ASP A 570 -12.44 -15.98 -1.45
C ASP A 570 -11.61 -17.23 -1.18
N ILE A 571 -10.36 -17.07 -0.73
CA ILE A 571 -9.40 -18.16 -0.55
C ILE A 571 -9.89 -19.14 0.51
N PHE A 572 -10.07 -18.66 1.74
CA PHE A 572 -10.42 -19.54 2.85
C PHE A 572 -11.86 -20.06 2.81
N PRO A 573 -12.88 -19.31 2.36
CA PRO A 573 -14.18 -19.91 2.04
C PRO A 573 -14.05 -21.12 1.11
N THR A 574 -13.21 -21.02 0.07
CA THR A 574 -12.95 -22.12 -0.86
C THR A 574 -12.22 -23.29 -0.17
N LEU A 575 -11.12 -23.03 0.53
CA LEU A 575 -10.33 -24.07 1.19
C LEU A 575 -11.10 -24.79 2.30
N ILE A 576 -11.90 -24.07 3.08
CA ILE A 576 -12.74 -24.62 4.15
C ILE A 576 -13.81 -25.54 3.55
N ASN A 577 -14.50 -25.13 2.48
CA ASN A 577 -15.48 -25.98 1.80
C ASN A 577 -14.87 -27.25 1.19
N LEU A 578 -13.60 -27.21 0.77
CA LEU A 578 -12.89 -28.38 0.26
C LEU A 578 -12.45 -29.37 1.36
N SER A 579 -12.18 -28.88 2.56
CA SER A 579 -11.47 -29.63 3.61
C SER A 579 -12.31 -30.02 4.82
N LEU A 580 -13.27 -29.18 5.23
CA LEU A 580 -14.01 -29.33 6.46
C LEU A 580 -15.49 -29.62 6.18
N PRO A 581 -16.00 -30.84 6.38
CA PRO A 581 -17.43 -31.12 6.26
C PRO A 581 -18.23 -30.58 7.45
N GLY A 582 -19.45 -30.09 7.21
CA GLY A 582 -20.40 -29.67 8.26
C GLY A 582 -19.89 -28.62 9.26
N SER A 583 -18.93 -27.81 8.86
CA SER A 583 -18.20 -26.89 9.74
C SER A 583 -18.67 -25.46 9.55
N ARG A 584 -18.93 -24.76 10.67
CA ARG A 584 -19.31 -23.34 10.66
C ARG A 584 -18.06 -22.48 10.49
N TYR A 585 -18.11 -21.51 9.58
CA TYR A 585 -16.99 -20.62 9.26
C TYR A 585 -17.47 -19.20 8.92
N PHE A 586 -16.57 -18.23 9.01
CA PHE A 586 -16.83 -16.87 8.56
C PHE A 586 -16.66 -16.80 7.03
N ASN A 587 -17.75 -16.53 6.33
CA ASN A 587 -17.83 -16.41 4.89
C ASN A 587 -17.64 -14.96 4.45
N SER A 588 -16.39 -14.52 4.43
CA SER A 588 -15.93 -13.20 3.97
C SER A 588 -16.06 -12.95 2.47
N GLY A 589 -16.34 -13.99 1.69
CA GLY A 589 -16.30 -13.96 0.24
C GLY A 589 -17.15 -15.07 -0.34
N ASP A 590 -16.71 -15.59 -1.47
CA ASP A 590 -17.42 -16.61 -2.22
C ASP A 590 -16.55 -17.87 -2.32
N ASN A 591 -17.14 -19.05 -2.10
CA ASN A 591 -16.50 -20.31 -2.49
C ASN A 591 -16.39 -20.35 -4.02
N LEU A 592 -15.17 -20.41 -4.55
CA LEU A 592 -14.93 -20.35 -6.00
C LEU A 592 -15.50 -21.54 -6.78
N PHE A 593 -15.97 -22.59 -6.12
CA PHE A 593 -16.69 -23.72 -6.73
C PHE A 593 -18.21 -23.67 -6.52
N ASP A 594 -18.75 -22.65 -5.87
CA ASP A 594 -20.19 -22.55 -5.63
C ASP A 594 -20.95 -22.21 -6.92
N THR A 595 -21.75 -23.16 -7.43
CA THR A 595 -22.56 -22.97 -8.65
C THR A 595 -23.93 -22.36 -8.38
N THR A 596 -24.31 -22.13 -7.11
CA THR A 596 -25.61 -21.55 -6.74
C THR A 596 -25.62 -20.02 -6.87
N SER A 597 -24.44 -19.41 -6.82
CA SER A 597 -24.23 -18.00 -7.06
C SER A 597 -24.27 -17.68 -8.56
N THR A 598 -25.09 -16.71 -8.98
CA THR A 598 -25.03 -16.21 -10.37
C THR A 598 -23.64 -15.61 -10.63
N PRO A 599 -22.93 -15.97 -11.72
CA PRO A 599 -21.55 -15.52 -11.95
C PRO A 599 -21.34 -13.99 -11.88
N SER A 600 -22.37 -13.20 -12.17
CA SER A 600 -22.38 -11.74 -12.04
C SER A 600 -22.28 -11.21 -10.60
N ASN A 601 -22.38 -12.08 -9.59
CA ASN A 601 -22.33 -11.72 -8.17
C ASN A 601 -20.93 -11.79 -7.57
N ILE A 602 -20.04 -12.60 -8.16
CA ILE A 602 -18.67 -12.77 -7.67
C ILE A 602 -17.80 -11.66 -8.26
N PHE A 603 -17.01 -11.04 -7.40
CA PHE A 603 -16.08 -10.00 -7.79
C PHE A 603 -14.82 -10.07 -6.95
N ALA A 604 -13.73 -9.68 -7.58
CA ALA A 604 -12.46 -9.46 -6.93
C ALA A 604 -12.44 -8.04 -6.33
N THR A 605 -11.83 -7.86 -5.17
CA THR A 605 -11.69 -6.54 -4.56
C THR A 605 -10.35 -6.35 -3.85
N ASP A 606 -9.78 -5.17 -4.03
CA ASP A 606 -8.72 -4.60 -3.22
C ASP A 606 -9.36 -3.52 -2.32
N TRP A 607 -9.46 -3.80 -1.02
CA TRP A 607 -10.11 -2.89 -0.07
C TRP A 607 -9.29 -1.64 0.19
N MET A 608 -7.96 -1.75 0.22
CA MET A 608 -7.06 -0.65 0.54
C MET A 608 -7.09 0.44 -0.53
N SER A 609 -7.14 0.03 -1.79
CA SER A 609 -7.22 0.89 -2.96
C SER A 609 -8.67 1.24 -3.32
N MET A 610 -9.64 0.63 -2.64
CA MET A 610 -11.07 0.75 -2.91
C MET A 610 -11.40 0.44 -4.37
N GLU A 611 -10.87 -0.68 -4.86
CA GLU A 611 -11.02 -1.13 -6.23
C GLU A 611 -11.72 -2.50 -6.28
N ALA A 612 -12.63 -2.68 -7.25
CA ALA A 612 -13.29 -3.95 -7.47
C ALA A 612 -13.40 -4.26 -8.96
N MET A 613 -13.30 -5.53 -9.32
CA MET A 613 -13.26 -5.99 -10.71
C MET A 613 -14.03 -7.31 -10.88
N ASN A 614 -14.67 -7.46 -12.03
CA ASN A 614 -15.26 -8.71 -12.49
C ASN A 614 -15.30 -8.72 -14.04
N SER A 615 -16.00 -9.68 -14.64
CA SER A 615 -16.12 -9.78 -16.09
C SER A 615 -16.78 -8.57 -16.77
N SER A 616 -17.51 -7.72 -16.05
CA SER A 616 -18.14 -6.50 -16.59
C SER A 616 -17.18 -5.30 -16.68
N GLY A 617 -16.12 -5.26 -15.88
CA GLY A 617 -15.12 -4.19 -15.86
C GLY A 617 -14.53 -3.95 -14.48
N ALA A 618 -14.17 -2.70 -14.19
CA ALA A 618 -13.59 -2.30 -12.92
C ALA A 618 -14.25 -1.02 -12.37
N VAL A 619 -14.18 -0.85 -11.06
CA VAL A 619 -14.68 0.33 -10.35
C VAL A 619 -13.69 0.80 -9.29
N LYS A 620 -13.59 2.13 -9.11
CA LYS A 620 -13.00 2.76 -7.92
C LYS A 620 -14.15 3.27 -7.04
N PHE A 621 -14.30 2.70 -5.86
CA PHE A 621 -15.48 2.85 -5.02
C PHE A 621 -15.30 3.73 -3.78
N GLY A 622 -14.27 4.57 -3.78
CA GLY A 622 -14.04 5.64 -2.79
C GLY A 622 -15.08 6.76 -2.83
N THR A 623 -14.72 7.95 -2.34
CA THR A 623 -15.58 9.14 -2.40
C THR A 623 -15.85 9.58 -3.84
N GLU A 624 -14.83 9.55 -4.69
CA GLU A 624 -14.98 9.75 -6.13
C GLU A 624 -15.22 8.42 -6.84
N GLU A 625 -16.44 8.24 -7.36
CA GLU A 625 -16.79 7.07 -8.17
C GLU A 625 -16.13 7.15 -9.54
N LYS A 626 -15.39 6.10 -9.92
CA LYS A 626 -14.92 5.92 -11.29
C LYS A 626 -15.28 4.53 -11.80
N TYR A 627 -15.71 4.47 -13.06
CA TYR A 627 -16.11 3.27 -13.75
C TYR A 627 -15.18 3.01 -14.94
N PHE A 628 -14.85 1.76 -15.17
CA PHE A 628 -13.96 1.34 -16.25
C PHE A 628 -14.50 0.11 -16.96
N GLU A 629 -14.39 0.10 -18.29
CA GLU A 629 -14.76 -1.04 -19.13
C GLU A 629 -13.53 -1.75 -19.66
N TRP A 630 -13.63 -3.07 -19.81
CA TRP A 630 -12.60 -3.87 -20.45
C TRP A 630 -12.37 -3.46 -21.91
N LYS A 631 -11.09 -3.49 -22.29
CA LYS A 631 -10.57 -3.41 -23.65
C LYS A 631 -9.66 -4.63 -23.88
N GLU A 632 -9.08 -4.73 -25.06
CA GLU A 632 -8.16 -5.82 -25.40
C GLU A 632 -6.97 -5.91 -24.41
N ASN A 633 -6.43 -7.13 -24.25
CA ASN A 633 -5.24 -7.40 -23.44
C ASN A 633 -5.33 -6.95 -21.97
N HIS A 634 -6.52 -7.11 -21.35
CA HIS A 634 -6.79 -6.73 -19.95
C HIS A 634 -6.58 -5.23 -19.65
N LEU A 635 -6.60 -4.38 -20.67
CA LEU A 635 -6.61 -2.94 -20.48
C LEU A 635 -8.02 -2.44 -20.16
N LEU A 636 -8.09 -1.31 -19.48
CA LEU A 636 -9.31 -0.66 -19.03
C LEU A 636 -9.42 0.74 -19.65
N ALA A 637 -10.65 1.20 -19.88
CA ALA A 637 -10.92 2.58 -20.28
C ALA A 637 -12.01 3.18 -19.39
N PRO A 638 -11.85 4.43 -18.92
CA PRO A 638 -12.89 5.09 -18.13
C PRO A 638 -14.17 5.25 -18.94
N THR A 639 -15.32 5.12 -18.29
CA THR A 639 -16.65 5.32 -18.88
C THR A 639 -17.49 6.22 -17.97
N THR A 640 -18.22 7.16 -18.58
CA THR A 640 -19.22 7.98 -17.87
C THR A 640 -20.64 7.43 -18.03
N THR A 641 -20.82 6.40 -18.85
CA THR A 641 -22.10 5.71 -19.06
C THR A 641 -21.96 4.23 -18.70
N PRO A 642 -21.76 3.90 -17.40
CA PRO A 642 -21.53 2.53 -16.98
C PRO A 642 -22.76 1.64 -17.20
N SER A 643 -22.52 0.38 -17.55
CA SER A 643 -23.55 -0.65 -17.61
C SER A 643 -24.20 -0.88 -16.25
N GLU A 644 -25.40 -1.47 -16.22
CA GLU A 644 -26.07 -1.82 -14.97
C GLU A 644 -25.26 -2.80 -14.12
N ASP A 645 -24.48 -3.70 -14.74
CA ASP A 645 -23.64 -4.64 -14.01
C ASP A 645 -22.43 -3.94 -13.36
N LEU A 646 -21.86 -2.91 -14.00
CA LEU A 646 -20.83 -2.06 -13.37
C LEU A 646 -21.37 -1.24 -12.20
N LYS A 647 -22.60 -0.73 -12.29
CA LYS A 647 -23.27 -0.04 -11.17
C LYS A 647 -23.55 -0.99 -10.01
N LYS A 648 -23.97 -2.23 -10.30
CA LYS A 648 -24.12 -3.28 -9.29
C LYS A 648 -22.80 -3.62 -8.63
N LEU A 649 -21.72 -3.75 -9.40
CA LEU A 649 -20.37 -4.00 -8.87
C LEU A 649 -19.95 -2.89 -7.89
N MET A 650 -20.08 -1.61 -8.27
CA MET A 650 -19.83 -0.46 -7.40
C MET A 650 -20.59 -0.56 -6.07
N THR A 651 -21.89 -0.79 -6.16
CA THR A 651 -22.79 -0.83 -5.01
C THR A 651 -22.44 -1.99 -4.08
N ARG A 652 -22.21 -3.19 -4.64
CA ARG A 652 -21.84 -4.39 -3.87
C ARG A 652 -20.45 -4.27 -3.23
N ALA A 653 -19.47 -3.71 -3.94
CA ALA A 653 -18.13 -3.53 -3.42
C ALA A 653 -18.11 -2.59 -2.20
N ARG A 654 -18.81 -1.44 -2.28
CA ARG A 654 -18.97 -0.54 -1.13
C ARG A 654 -19.70 -1.20 0.04
N ALA A 655 -20.78 -1.93 -0.26
CA ALA A 655 -21.57 -2.62 0.75
C ALA A 655 -20.71 -3.67 1.48
N HIS A 656 -19.91 -4.44 0.74
CA HIS A 656 -18.98 -5.42 1.29
C HIS A 656 -17.94 -4.77 2.20
N TYR A 657 -17.24 -3.74 1.69
CA TYR A 657 -16.24 -3.00 2.44
C TYR A 657 -16.83 -2.44 3.75
N ALA A 658 -18.01 -1.82 3.66
CA ALA A 658 -18.70 -1.28 4.83
C ALA A 658 -19.08 -2.36 5.84
N ALA A 659 -19.65 -3.48 5.40
CA ALA A 659 -20.06 -4.56 6.27
C ALA A 659 -18.87 -5.17 7.04
N MET A 660 -17.74 -5.41 6.36
CA MET A 660 -16.53 -5.92 7.01
C MET A 660 -15.92 -4.90 7.99
N ALA A 661 -15.88 -3.62 7.64
CA ALA A 661 -15.43 -2.58 8.56
C ALA A 661 -16.32 -2.48 9.81
N TYR A 662 -17.66 -2.59 9.66
CA TYR A 662 -18.58 -2.66 10.80
C TYR A 662 -18.41 -3.92 11.63
N PHE A 663 -18.12 -5.07 10.99
CA PHE A 663 -17.86 -6.33 11.70
C PHE A 663 -16.66 -6.19 12.63
N ILE A 664 -15.54 -5.67 12.12
CA ILE A 664 -14.33 -5.44 12.92
C ILE A 664 -14.60 -4.46 14.07
N LYS A 665 -15.31 -3.35 13.82
CA LYS A 665 -15.75 -2.44 14.90
C LYS A 665 -16.52 -3.18 15.99
N ASN A 666 -17.46 -4.05 15.60
CA ASN A 666 -18.30 -4.76 16.55
C ASN A 666 -17.48 -5.69 17.45
N GLU A 667 -16.52 -6.41 16.87
CA GLU A 667 -15.60 -7.29 17.62
C GLU A 667 -14.72 -6.50 18.60
N THR A 668 -14.23 -5.31 18.20
CA THR A 668 -13.41 -4.50 19.11
C THR A 668 -14.20 -3.91 20.28
N VAL A 669 -15.44 -3.47 20.04
CA VAL A 669 -16.32 -2.94 21.11
C VAL A 669 -16.72 -4.02 22.12
N LYS A 670 -16.98 -5.25 21.67
CA LYS A 670 -17.31 -6.38 22.57
C LYS A 670 -16.17 -6.65 23.55
N HIS A 671 -14.93 -6.57 23.08
CA HIS A 671 -13.77 -6.85 23.92
C HIS A 671 -13.53 -5.78 25.00
N HIS A 672 -13.79 -4.49 24.73
CA HIS A 672 -13.64 -3.45 25.76
C HIS A 672 -14.70 -3.46 26.87
N LYS A 673 -15.78 -4.23 26.71
CA LYS A 673 -16.85 -4.36 27.70
C LYS A 673 -16.68 -5.57 28.63
N ASN A 674 -15.75 -6.47 28.31
CA ASN A 674 -15.38 -7.64 29.10
C ASN A 674 -14.00 -7.41 29.71
#